data_AF-A0AA38WFY4-F1
#
_entry.id   AF-A0AA38WFY4-F1
#
_cell.length_a   1.000
_cell.length_b   1.000
_cell.length_c   1.000
_cell.angle_alpha   90.00
_cell.angle_beta   90.00
_cell.angle_gamma   90.00
#
_symmetry.space_group_name_H-M   'P 1'
#
loop_
_entity.id
_entity.type
_entity.pdbx_description
1 polymer ?
#
loop_
_entity_poly.entity_id
_entity_poly.type
_entity_poly.pdbx_seq_one_letter_code
_entity_poly.pdbx_strand_id
1 'polypeptide(L)'
;MVDMAKLLAQRGATVTIVTTPVNAKRFKSVVDRAIEAKLEIRVVELQLALAEAGLPDGCESMDLLPTSAHVINFITAMNLLEKPAEKMLRSLFPPPSCIISDAGFPWTYKLAQKFDIPRLVFYGPGCFAFLCVHVVTNTDVLDEIESDSEYFVLPGLPDRIEITKPQAATWGRGETKETTEMFNQTQEADKYSFGIVVNSFEELEPKYVEAFAKAKGKKVWCIGPVSMCNKSIQDIADRGNKAEINEHDCTKWLDAMEPRSVVYVCLGSLNEVSTEQAIELALGLELSNTPFIWFLRRTTDKFEKWMLEEGYEKRIKDRGLMVRGWAPQILILSHPAIGGFVTHCGWNSTLEGISAGIPMVTWPHFADQFLNERFVIDVLKIGVRIGAEVPTLFTERDQFKSEMMIKREGIRIAVESLMRDDEEGEARRKRAKEFGELAKRAMEEGDQPPKPTSEPPMASTDLHFVLFPLMAQGHLIPMVDMAKLLAQRGATVTIVTTPVNASRFKSVIDRAIKANLKIQVRKIQLALAEVGLPEGCENFDLLPTTAHAINMFLAIKLLAEPAEKMFRDLCPPPSCIISDGGFPWTLDLAKKYDIPRLVFYGPGCFAFLCIHIVTSTDILDEVESNSEYFVLPGLPDRIEVTKPQASTWGRGDTKETTEMFDRMQEAEKASFGIVVNSFEELEPEYVEAFSKAKGKKVWCVGPVSTCNKSVEDVADRGNTSAINGHDCTKWLDEMEPRSVVYVCLGSLNEASTEQAIELGLGLESSNTPFIWCVRRKTDDFEKWMLEEGYEERIKGRGMIVRGWAPQILILSHPAIGGFVTHCGWNSTLEGISAGIPLVTWPHFADQFLNERFVIDVLKIGVKIGSEVPILFSERDQFKSELTIKREDIKIAVESLMSEEEEGVARRKRAKEFGELAKIAMEEGGSSQVNMTLMIQAITAELTKNGEPNLKVVGIPYHIVVKYSLSHIGGKNIKLEVNVII
;
A
#
# COMPACT_ATOMS: atom_id res chain seq x y z
N MET A 1 0.81 -9.35 -23.47
CA MET A 1 1.82 -10.41 -23.26
C MET A 1 3.23 -10.01 -23.66
N VAL A 2 3.49 -9.40 -24.83
CA VAL A 2 4.87 -8.97 -25.19
C VAL A 2 5.43 -7.96 -24.18
N ASP A 3 4.64 -6.96 -23.81
CA ASP A 3 5.02 -6.00 -22.75
C ASP A 3 5.30 -6.68 -21.39
N MET A 4 4.52 -7.72 -21.04
CA MET A 4 4.75 -8.54 -19.85
C MET A 4 6.06 -9.34 -19.96
N ALA A 5 6.38 -9.87 -21.13
CA ALA A 5 7.65 -10.55 -21.37
C ALA A 5 8.85 -9.61 -21.16
N LYS A 6 8.74 -8.35 -21.61
CA LYS A 6 9.74 -7.30 -21.31
C LYS A 6 9.86 -7.04 -19.81
N LEU A 7 8.74 -6.88 -19.11
CA LEU A 7 8.72 -6.63 -17.66
C LEU A 7 9.32 -7.78 -16.84
N LEU A 8 9.08 -9.03 -17.26
CA LEU A 8 9.68 -10.22 -16.64
C LEU A 8 11.19 -10.26 -16.91
N ALA A 9 11.62 -9.98 -18.14
CA ALA A 9 13.02 -10.00 -18.51
C ALA A 9 13.82 -8.86 -17.84
N GLN A 10 13.23 -7.68 -17.69
CA GLN A 10 13.79 -6.57 -16.89
C GLN A 10 14.02 -6.97 -15.42
N ARG A 11 13.26 -7.93 -14.91
CA ARG A 11 13.38 -8.49 -13.56
C ARG A 11 14.24 -9.77 -13.51
N GLY A 12 15.04 -10.02 -14.55
CA GLY A 12 16.01 -11.12 -14.59
C GLY A 12 15.46 -12.47 -15.03
N ALA A 13 14.21 -12.56 -15.51
CA ALA A 13 13.68 -13.80 -16.05
C ALA A 13 14.17 -14.04 -17.50
N THR A 14 14.50 -15.28 -17.84
CA THR A 14 14.65 -15.70 -19.23
C THR A 14 13.28 -16.02 -19.81
N VAL A 15 12.85 -15.29 -20.84
CA VAL A 15 11.49 -15.40 -21.38
C VAL A 15 11.52 -15.93 -22.81
N THR A 16 10.72 -16.98 -23.07
CA THR A 16 10.47 -17.47 -24.43
C THR A 16 9.04 -17.10 -24.85
N ILE A 17 8.91 -16.15 -25.79
CA ILE A 17 7.64 -15.79 -26.41
C ILE A 17 7.34 -16.81 -27.50
N VAL A 18 6.25 -17.56 -27.34
CA VAL A 18 5.75 -18.50 -28.33
C VAL A 18 4.63 -17.81 -29.11
N THR A 19 4.79 -17.67 -30.41
CA THR A 19 3.83 -16.99 -31.27
C THR A 19 3.82 -17.60 -32.67
N THR A 20 3.13 -16.98 -33.62
CA THR A 20 3.10 -17.39 -35.03
C THR A 20 3.90 -16.39 -35.89
N PRO A 21 4.37 -16.77 -37.09
CA PRO A 21 5.26 -15.93 -37.90
C PRO A 21 4.73 -14.52 -38.24
N VAL A 22 3.44 -14.38 -38.54
CA VAL A 22 2.82 -13.07 -38.83
C VAL A 22 2.78 -12.21 -37.59
N ASN A 23 2.45 -12.79 -36.43
CA ASN A 23 2.41 -12.05 -35.17
C ASN A 23 3.82 -11.66 -34.69
N ALA A 24 4.82 -12.54 -34.84
CA ALA A 24 6.21 -12.25 -34.52
C ALA A 24 6.71 -10.99 -35.22
N LYS A 25 6.33 -10.79 -36.49
CA LYS A 25 6.69 -9.60 -37.27
C LYS A 25 6.10 -8.31 -36.69
N ARG A 26 4.91 -8.35 -36.07
CA ARG A 26 4.23 -7.15 -35.54
C ARG A 26 5.03 -6.49 -34.43
N PHE A 27 5.66 -7.27 -33.56
CA PHE A 27 6.41 -6.77 -32.40
C PHE A 27 7.92 -7.00 -32.52
N LYS A 28 8.41 -7.36 -33.72
CA LYS A 28 9.82 -7.67 -33.95
C LYS A 28 10.74 -6.52 -33.56
N SER A 29 10.42 -5.30 -33.96
CA SER A 29 11.23 -4.11 -33.63
C SER A 29 11.35 -3.91 -32.12
N VAL A 30 10.24 -4.07 -31.39
CA VAL A 30 10.18 -3.93 -29.93
C VAL A 30 11.00 -5.02 -29.23
N VAL A 31 10.94 -6.27 -29.71
CA VAL A 31 11.70 -7.39 -29.12
C VAL A 31 13.17 -7.32 -29.49
N ASP A 32 13.53 -6.97 -30.72
CA ASP A 32 14.91 -6.79 -31.16
C ASP A 32 15.60 -5.72 -30.29
N ARG A 33 14.93 -4.59 -30.03
CA ARG A 33 15.45 -3.56 -29.12
C ARG A 33 15.59 -4.04 -27.67
N ALA A 34 14.65 -4.87 -27.19
CA ALA A 34 14.77 -5.47 -25.87
C ALA A 34 16.00 -6.40 -25.77
N ILE A 35 16.26 -7.19 -26.82
CA ILE A 35 17.45 -8.06 -26.92
C ILE A 35 18.73 -7.22 -27.02
N GLU A 36 18.73 -6.13 -27.80
CA GLU A 36 19.84 -5.17 -27.87
C GLU A 36 20.13 -4.51 -26.51
N ALA A 37 19.08 -4.27 -25.72
CA ALA A 37 19.18 -3.84 -24.32
C ALA A 37 19.59 -4.96 -23.35
N LYS A 38 20.02 -6.12 -23.86
CA LYS A 38 20.49 -7.30 -23.12
C LYS A 38 19.42 -7.96 -22.23
N LEU A 39 18.15 -7.82 -22.59
CA LEU A 39 17.08 -8.60 -21.94
C LEU A 39 17.05 -10.01 -22.52
N GLU A 40 16.96 -11.01 -21.65
CA GLU A 40 16.96 -12.44 -22.00
C GLU A 40 15.60 -12.87 -22.59
N ILE A 41 15.32 -12.43 -23.82
CA ILE A 41 14.09 -12.73 -24.55
C ILE A 41 14.40 -13.53 -25.81
N ARG A 42 13.67 -14.64 -25.99
CA ARG A 42 13.67 -15.46 -27.20
C ARG A 42 12.27 -15.47 -27.82
N VAL A 43 12.20 -15.47 -29.15
CA VAL A 43 10.95 -15.72 -29.88
C VAL A 43 11.00 -17.12 -30.51
N VAL A 44 9.91 -17.87 -30.38
CA VAL A 44 9.70 -19.15 -31.06
C VAL A 44 8.42 -19.07 -31.87
N GLU A 45 8.56 -19.31 -33.17
CA GLU A 45 7.45 -19.29 -34.11
C GLU A 45 6.90 -20.70 -34.31
N LEU A 46 5.61 -20.88 -34.04
CA LEU A 46 4.84 -22.07 -34.37
C LEU A 46 3.96 -21.78 -35.58
N GLN A 47 3.99 -22.70 -36.55
CA GLN A 47 3.13 -22.59 -37.72
C GLN A 47 1.69 -22.90 -37.34
N LEU A 48 0.80 -21.95 -37.64
CA LEU A 48 -0.63 -22.13 -37.46
C LEU A 48 -1.18 -22.94 -38.63
N ALA A 49 -1.94 -24.00 -38.37
CA ALA A 49 -2.49 -24.88 -39.40
C ALA A 49 -3.71 -24.26 -40.10
N LEU A 50 -3.51 -23.12 -40.77
CA LEU A 50 -4.56 -22.31 -41.39
C LEU A 50 -5.37 -23.11 -42.42
N ALA A 51 -4.71 -23.79 -43.34
CA ALA A 51 -5.36 -24.57 -44.39
C ALA A 51 -6.19 -25.74 -43.83
N GLU A 52 -5.68 -26.43 -42.79
CA GLU A 52 -6.41 -27.51 -42.11
C GLU A 52 -7.68 -27.00 -41.42
N ALA A 53 -7.61 -25.78 -40.90
CA ALA A 53 -8.74 -25.12 -40.27
C ALA A 53 -9.68 -24.38 -41.25
N GLY A 54 -9.38 -24.36 -42.56
CA GLY A 54 -10.18 -23.66 -43.56
C GLY A 54 -10.03 -22.13 -43.55
N LEU A 55 -8.88 -21.61 -43.11
CA LEU A 55 -8.55 -20.19 -43.11
C LEU A 55 -7.64 -19.80 -44.29
N PRO A 56 -7.78 -18.58 -44.84
CA PRO A 56 -6.83 -18.04 -45.80
C PRO A 56 -5.44 -17.85 -45.22
N ASP A 57 -4.42 -17.87 -46.09
CA ASP A 57 -3.04 -17.59 -45.70
C ASP A 57 -2.90 -16.21 -45.02
N GLY A 58 -2.03 -16.13 -44.02
CA GLY A 58 -1.75 -14.90 -43.28
C GLY A 58 -2.76 -14.55 -42.18
N CYS A 59 -3.87 -15.29 -42.03
CA CYS A 59 -4.90 -15.09 -41.01
C CYS A 59 -4.48 -15.61 -39.62
N GLU A 60 -3.33 -15.18 -39.11
CA GLU A 60 -2.78 -15.66 -37.83
C GLU A 60 -3.21 -14.82 -36.61
N SER A 61 -4.10 -13.84 -36.80
CA SER A 61 -4.68 -13.03 -35.73
C SER A 61 -6.15 -12.73 -36.05
N MET A 62 -7.00 -12.59 -35.02
CA MET A 62 -8.44 -12.36 -35.17
C MET A 62 -8.78 -11.11 -35.99
N ASP A 63 -7.91 -10.11 -35.93
CA ASP A 63 -8.07 -8.83 -36.64
C ASP A 63 -7.72 -8.92 -38.15
N LEU A 64 -7.11 -10.03 -38.57
CA LEU A 64 -6.81 -10.37 -39.96
C LEU A 64 -7.85 -11.30 -40.58
N LEU A 65 -8.85 -11.74 -39.82
CA LEU A 65 -9.91 -12.57 -40.37
C LEU A 65 -10.72 -11.80 -41.42
N PRO A 66 -11.11 -12.46 -42.53
CA PRO A 66 -11.90 -11.80 -43.57
C PRO A 66 -13.28 -11.35 -43.09
N THR A 67 -13.92 -12.20 -42.26
CA THR A 67 -15.26 -11.97 -41.71
C THR A 67 -15.37 -12.60 -40.33
N SER A 68 -16.39 -12.21 -39.57
CA SER A 68 -16.70 -12.79 -38.25
C SER A 68 -17.00 -14.29 -38.29
N ALA A 69 -17.52 -14.80 -39.43
CA ALA A 69 -17.81 -16.21 -39.65
C ALA A 69 -16.60 -17.15 -39.50
N HIS A 70 -15.38 -16.63 -39.72
CA HIS A 70 -14.14 -17.40 -39.64
C HIS A 70 -13.59 -17.56 -38.21
N VAL A 71 -14.25 -17.01 -37.19
CA VAL A 71 -13.79 -17.09 -35.79
C VAL A 71 -13.65 -18.54 -35.31
N ILE A 72 -14.62 -19.41 -35.63
CA ILE A 72 -14.59 -20.82 -35.22
C ILE A 72 -13.45 -21.58 -35.90
N ASN A 73 -13.21 -21.30 -37.18
CA ASN A 73 -12.05 -21.81 -37.92
C ASN A 73 -10.73 -21.37 -37.26
N PHE A 74 -10.64 -20.10 -36.83
CA PHE A 74 -9.46 -19.59 -36.14
C PHE A 74 -9.20 -20.27 -34.79
N ILE A 75 -10.24 -20.48 -33.98
CA ILE A 75 -10.15 -21.23 -32.73
C ILE A 75 -9.69 -22.68 -32.99
N THR A 76 -10.22 -23.30 -34.04
CA THR A 76 -9.80 -24.65 -34.46
C THR A 76 -8.31 -24.68 -34.78
N ALA A 77 -7.82 -23.69 -35.55
CA ALA A 77 -6.40 -23.56 -35.87
C ALA A 77 -5.54 -23.38 -34.61
N MET A 78 -5.97 -22.58 -33.64
CA MET A 78 -5.28 -22.38 -32.37
C MET A 78 -5.19 -23.66 -31.53
N ASN A 79 -6.22 -24.51 -31.56
CA ASN A 79 -6.21 -25.79 -30.86
C ASN A 79 -5.23 -26.82 -31.47
N LEU A 80 -4.98 -26.73 -32.77
CA LEU A 80 -4.00 -27.59 -33.46
C LEU A 80 -2.54 -27.30 -33.04
N LEU A 81 -2.27 -26.20 -32.33
CA LEU A 81 -0.96 -25.87 -31.79
C LEU A 81 -0.51 -26.76 -30.61
N GLU A 82 -1.40 -27.56 -30.01
CA GLU A 82 -1.06 -28.41 -28.84
C GLU A 82 0.15 -29.33 -29.12
N LYS A 83 0.14 -30.05 -30.24
CA LYS A 83 1.24 -30.98 -30.62
C LYS A 83 2.54 -30.25 -31.00
N PRO A 84 2.53 -29.21 -31.85
CA PRO A 84 3.72 -28.38 -32.10
C PRO A 84 4.31 -27.78 -30.81
N ALA A 85 3.47 -27.27 -29.92
CA ALA A 85 3.89 -26.70 -28.64
C ALA A 85 4.53 -27.76 -27.73
N GLU A 86 3.97 -28.98 -27.66
CA GLU A 86 4.60 -30.09 -26.94
C GLU A 86 6.00 -30.41 -27.48
N LYS A 87 6.15 -30.53 -28.80
CA LYS A 87 7.45 -30.80 -29.43
C LYS A 87 8.45 -29.69 -29.13
N MET A 88 8.00 -28.44 -29.17
CA MET A 88 8.80 -27.26 -28.84
C MET A 88 9.27 -27.29 -27.38
N LEU A 89 8.38 -27.55 -26.42
CA LEU A 89 8.73 -27.65 -24.99
C LEU A 89 9.81 -28.70 -24.73
N ARG A 90 9.78 -29.85 -25.41
CA ARG A 90 10.82 -30.90 -25.31
C ARG A 90 12.20 -30.43 -25.78
N SER A 91 12.25 -29.42 -26.65
CA SER A 91 13.47 -28.90 -27.25
C SER A 91 14.02 -27.65 -26.56
N LEU A 92 13.29 -27.06 -25.61
CA LEU A 92 13.75 -25.89 -24.88
C LEU A 92 14.85 -26.29 -23.90
N PHE A 93 15.95 -25.53 -23.91
CA PHE A 93 17.01 -25.60 -22.92
C PHE A 93 17.38 -24.18 -22.48
N PRO A 94 17.34 -23.86 -21.18
CA PRO A 94 16.83 -24.71 -20.09
C PRO A 94 15.32 -25.00 -20.23
N PRO A 95 14.80 -26.09 -19.61
CA PRO A 95 13.36 -26.33 -19.57
C PRO A 95 12.64 -25.18 -18.85
N PRO A 96 11.43 -24.79 -19.30
CA PRO A 96 10.72 -23.68 -18.67
C PRO A 96 10.27 -24.03 -17.25
N SER A 97 10.38 -23.09 -16.33
CA SER A 97 9.90 -23.22 -14.95
C SER A 97 8.43 -22.85 -14.78
N CYS A 98 7.82 -22.19 -15.77
CA CYS A 98 6.41 -21.80 -15.77
C CYS A 98 5.91 -21.63 -17.22
N ILE A 99 4.63 -21.93 -17.44
CA ILE A 99 3.90 -21.60 -18.68
C ILE A 99 2.92 -20.47 -18.36
N ILE A 100 3.02 -19.34 -19.07
CA ILE A 100 2.01 -18.28 -19.03
C ILE A 100 1.26 -18.33 -20.36
N SER A 101 -0.05 -18.57 -20.33
CA SER A 101 -0.88 -18.76 -21.52
C SER A 101 -2.11 -17.87 -21.51
N ASP A 102 -2.52 -17.36 -22.67
CA ASP A 102 -3.86 -16.79 -22.84
C ASP A 102 -4.94 -17.80 -22.45
N ALA A 103 -6.04 -17.33 -21.88
CA ALA A 103 -7.23 -18.14 -21.65
C ALA A 103 -7.75 -18.81 -22.95
N GLY A 104 -7.51 -18.20 -24.12
CA GLY A 104 -7.84 -18.77 -25.43
C GLY A 104 -7.07 -20.04 -25.82
N PHE A 105 -6.08 -20.49 -25.03
CA PHE A 105 -5.36 -21.75 -25.25
C PHE A 105 -5.60 -22.75 -24.11
N PRO A 106 -6.82 -23.32 -23.98
CA PRO A 106 -7.16 -24.20 -22.86
C PRO A 106 -6.24 -25.43 -22.82
N TRP A 107 -5.83 -25.98 -23.95
CA TRP A 107 -4.95 -27.16 -24.02
C TRP A 107 -3.59 -27.01 -23.31
N THR A 108 -3.15 -25.79 -22.99
CA THR A 108 -1.89 -25.55 -22.27
C THR A 108 -1.86 -26.16 -20.86
N TYR A 109 -3.02 -26.36 -20.21
CA TYR A 109 -3.04 -27.05 -18.90
C TYR A 109 -2.58 -28.52 -19.01
N LYS A 110 -2.88 -29.19 -20.13
CA LYS A 110 -2.46 -30.57 -20.38
C LYS A 110 -0.96 -30.67 -20.52
N LEU A 111 -0.35 -29.69 -21.21
CA LEU A 111 1.10 -29.60 -21.35
C LEU A 111 1.76 -29.31 -20.00
N ALA A 112 1.20 -28.37 -19.24
CA ALA A 112 1.66 -28.06 -17.88
C ALA A 112 1.69 -29.31 -16.99
N GLN A 113 0.60 -30.09 -16.95
CA GLN A 113 0.56 -31.37 -16.22
C GLN A 113 1.56 -32.40 -16.75
N LYS A 114 1.67 -32.52 -18.08
CA LYS A 114 2.53 -33.51 -18.74
C LYS A 114 4.02 -33.30 -18.48
N PHE A 115 4.44 -32.04 -18.34
CA PHE A 115 5.83 -31.68 -18.07
C PHE A 115 6.10 -31.33 -16.60
N ASP A 116 5.08 -31.39 -15.74
CA ASP A 116 5.14 -30.99 -14.33
C ASP A 116 5.60 -29.53 -14.14
N ILE A 117 4.99 -28.61 -14.89
CA ILE A 117 5.31 -27.18 -14.90
C ILE A 117 4.06 -26.39 -14.49
N PRO A 118 4.15 -25.41 -13.56
CA PRO A 118 3.01 -24.58 -13.20
C PRO A 118 2.52 -23.72 -14.38
N ARG A 119 1.19 -23.65 -14.55
CA ARG A 119 0.53 -22.78 -15.54
C ARG A 119 -0.09 -21.55 -14.87
N LEU A 120 0.27 -20.37 -15.34
CA LEU A 120 -0.46 -19.13 -15.09
C LEU A 120 -1.36 -18.82 -16.29
N VAL A 121 -2.63 -18.50 -16.05
CA VAL A 121 -3.54 -18.06 -17.11
C VAL A 121 -3.55 -16.53 -17.17
N PHE A 122 -3.36 -15.97 -18.36
CA PHE A 122 -3.47 -14.54 -18.62
C PHE A 122 -4.85 -14.24 -19.19
N TYR A 123 -5.55 -13.26 -18.63
CA TYR A 123 -6.80 -12.75 -19.20
C TYR A 123 -6.66 -11.31 -19.73
N GLY A 124 -7.42 -11.04 -20.80
CA GLY A 124 -7.51 -9.73 -21.43
C GLY A 124 -8.32 -8.69 -20.64
N PRO A 125 -9.50 -9.02 -20.08
CA PRO A 125 -10.30 -8.10 -19.24
C PRO A 125 -9.80 -7.91 -17.80
N GLY A 126 -10.27 -6.85 -17.11
CA GLY A 126 -10.02 -6.57 -15.69
C GLY A 126 -10.79 -7.45 -14.71
N CYS A 127 -10.44 -7.39 -13.42
CA CYS A 127 -11.06 -8.22 -12.37
C CYS A 127 -12.54 -7.90 -12.15
N PHE A 128 -12.94 -6.64 -12.28
CA PHE A 128 -14.35 -6.21 -12.25
C PHE A 128 -15.19 -7.03 -13.24
N ALA A 129 -14.80 -7.00 -14.52
CA ALA A 129 -15.55 -7.65 -15.58
C ALA A 129 -15.64 -9.16 -15.32
N PHE A 130 -14.53 -9.80 -14.92
CA PHE A 130 -14.54 -11.22 -14.63
C PHE A 130 -15.38 -11.62 -13.43
N LEU A 131 -15.45 -10.79 -12.39
CA LEU A 131 -16.33 -11.06 -11.27
C LEU A 131 -17.80 -11.02 -11.73
N CYS A 132 -18.18 -10.04 -12.54
CA CYS A 132 -19.53 -9.98 -13.12
C CYS A 132 -19.83 -11.22 -13.98
N VAL A 133 -18.91 -11.63 -14.86
CA VAL A 133 -19.07 -12.87 -15.65
C VAL A 133 -19.21 -14.08 -14.72
N HIS A 134 -18.41 -14.16 -13.65
CA HIS A 134 -18.50 -15.26 -12.68
C HIS A 134 -19.87 -15.30 -12.00
N VAL A 135 -20.41 -14.17 -11.53
CA VAL A 135 -21.75 -14.08 -10.93
C VAL A 135 -22.81 -14.56 -11.92
N VAL A 136 -22.82 -14.04 -13.15
CA VAL A 136 -23.82 -14.40 -14.16
C VAL A 136 -23.77 -15.88 -14.55
N THR A 137 -22.58 -16.48 -14.56
CA THR A 137 -22.40 -17.89 -14.94
C THR A 137 -22.66 -18.90 -13.81
N ASN A 138 -22.59 -18.47 -12.54
CA ASN A 138 -22.73 -19.36 -11.39
C ASN A 138 -24.02 -19.11 -10.58
N THR A 139 -24.92 -18.28 -11.11
CA THR A 139 -26.24 -18.00 -10.52
C THR A 139 -27.33 -18.07 -11.60
N ASP A 140 -28.56 -18.28 -11.17
CA ASP A 140 -29.74 -18.31 -12.05
C ASP A 140 -30.32 -16.90 -12.28
N VAL A 141 -29.54 -15.85 -12.05
CA VAL A 141 -30.00 -14.45 -12.05
C VAL A 141 -30.68 -14.04 -13.36
N LEU A 142 -30.24 -14.57 -14.51
CA LEU A 142 -30.84 -14.27 -15.81
C LEU A 142 -32.19 -14.96 -16.04
N ASP A 143 -32.44 -16.07 -15.35
CA ASP A 143 -33.64 -16.89 -15.52
C ASP A 143 -34.83 -16.26 -14.75
N GLU A 144 -34.55 -15.41 -13.77
CA GLU A 144 -35.54 -14.66 -12.97
C GLU A 144 -36.03 -13.36 -13.64
N ILE A 145 -35.37 -12.90 -14.72
CA ILE A 145 -35.71 -11.64 -15.40
C ILE A 145 -36.66 -11.90 -16.57
N GLU A 146 -37.88 -11.37 -16.47
CA GLU A 146 -38.94 -11.54 -17.47
C GLU A 146 -38.79 -10.63 -18.70
N SER A 147 -38.28 -9.40 -18.52
CA SER A 147 -38.19 -8.38 -19.57
C SER A 147 -36.75 -8.11 -20.02
N ASP A 148 -36.51 -8.17 -21.34
CA ASP A 148 -35.20 -7.84 -21.94
C ASP A 148 -34.83 -6.35 -21.87
N SER A 149 -35.82 -5.49 -21.58
CA SER A 149 -35.62 -4.03 -21.49
C SER A 149 -35.47 -3.53 -20.05
N GLU A 150 -35.71 -4.40 -19.06
CA GLU A 150 -35.61 -4.04 -17.66
C GLU A 150 -34.16 -4.11 -17.17
N TYR A 151 -33.79 -3.09 -16.39
CA TYR A 151 -32.52 -3.06 -15.68
C TYR A 151 -32.65 -3.83 -14.37
N PHE A 152 -31.71 -4.73 -14.10
CA PHE A 152 -31.61 -5.44 -12.84
C PHE A 152 -30.24 -5.30 -12.22
N VAL A 153 -30.17 -5.47 -10.89
CA VAL A 153 -28.93 -5.36 -10.12
C VAL A 153 -28.22 -6.71 -10.09
N LEU A 154 -26.93 -6.75 -10.46
CA LEU A 154 -26.12 -7.96 -10.31
C LEU A 154 -25.84 -8.25 -8.82
N PRO A 155 -26.22 -9.44 -8.31
CA PRO A 155 -26.07 -9.77 -6.90
C PRO A 155 -24.61 -10.04 -6.54
N GLY A 156 -24.25 -9.82 -5.27
CA GLY A 156 -22.95 -10.24 -4.73
C GLY A 156 -21.73 -9.42 -5.19
N LEU A 157 -21.94 -8.31 -5.90
CA LEU A 157 -20.89 -7.37 -6.27
C LEU A 157 -20.64 -6.34 -5.15
N PRO A 158 -19.41 -5.80 -5.03
CA PRO A 158 -19.09 -4.74 -4.06
C PRO A 158 -19.88 -3.45 -4.24
N ASP A 159 -20.17 -3.07 -5.48
CA ASP A 159 -20.95 -1.88 -5.82
C ASP A 159 -22.26 -2.29 -6.52
N ARG A 160 -23.25 -1.40 -6.49
CA ARG A 160 -24.56 -1.61 -7.14
C ARG A 160 -24.41 -1.42 -8.65
N ILE A 161 -24.31 -2.52 -9.37
CA ILE A 161 -24.19 -2.53 -10.84
C ILE A 161 -25.51 -2.96 -11.46
N GLU A 162 -26.06 -2.10 -12.31
CA GLU A 162 -27.28 -2.37 -13.08
C GLU A 162 -26.93 -2.73 -14.52
N ILE A 163 -27.60 -3.76 -15.03
CA ILE A 163 -27.43 -4.27 -16.39
C ILE A 163 -28.76 -4.72 -16.96
N THR A 164 -28.89 -4.79 -18.28
CA THR A 164 -30.02 -5.43 -18.94
C THR A 164 -29.72 -6.90 -19.26
N LYS A 165 -30.77 -7.71 -19.44
CA LYS A 165 -30.64 -9.12 -19.81
C LYS A 165 -29.88 -9.33 -21.12
N PRO A 166 -30.12 -8.57 -22.21
CA PRO A 166 -29.33 -8.68 -23.44
C PRO A 166 -27.83 -8.41 -23.23
N GLN A 167 -27.49 -7.37 -22.47
CA GLN A 167 -26.10 -7.04 -22.14
C GLN A 167 -25.40 -8.20 -21.42
N ALA A 168 -26.07 -8.80 -20.42
CA ALA A 168 -25.54 -9.91 -19.65
C ALA A 168 -25.55 -11.27 -20.39
N ALA A 169 -26.45 -11.47 -21.34
CA ALA A 169 -26.58 -12.72 -22.09
C ALA A 169 -25.34 -13.07 -22.93
N THR A 170 -24.52 -12.08 -23.26
CA THR A 170 -23.25 -12.28 -24.00
C THR A 170 -22.10 -12.77 -23.10
N TRP A 171 -22.33 -12.94 -21.79
CA TRP A 171 -21.29 -13.27 -20.82
C TRP A 171 -21.36 -14.71 -20.35
N GLY A 172 -20.42 -15.53 -20.81
CA GLY A 172 -20.12 -16.83 -20.22
C GLY A 172 -21.20 -17.93 -20.37
N ARG A 173 -22.24 -17.68 -21.17
CA ARG A 173 -23.06 -18.73 -21.81
C ARG A 173 -22.82 -18.55 -23.31
N GLY A 174 -21.96 -19.38 -23.91
CA GLY A 174 -21.53 -19.16 -25.30
C GLY A 174 -22.70 -18.92 -26.26
N GLU A 175 -22.51 -18.01 -27.21
CA GLU A 175 -23.54 -17.55 -28.16
C GLU A 175 -24.02 -18.65 -29.11
N THR A 176 -23.17 -19.67 -29.30
CA THR A 176 -23.35 -20.84 -30.16
C THR A 176 -22.93 -22.10 -29.41
N LYS A 177 -23.25 -23.28 -29.95
CA LYS A 177 -22.80 -24.54 -29.36
C LYS A 177 -21.28 -24.61 -29.28
N GLU A 178 -20.60 -24.19 -30.33
CA GLU A 178 -19.15 -24.19 -30.46
C GLU A 178 -18.48 -23.22 -29.46
N THR A 179 -19.02 -22.01 -29.31
CA THR A 179 -18.49 -21.03 -28.34
C THR A 179 -18.82 -21.43 -26.89
N THR A 180 -19.93 -22.14 -26.66
CA THR A 180 -20.25 -22.72 -25.35
C THR A 180 -19.26 -23.82 -24.97
N GLU A 181 -18.95 -24.72 -25.91
CA GLU A 181 -17.94 -25.76 -25.70
C GLU A 181 -16.56 -25.16 -25.42
N MET A 182 -16.17 -24.10 -26.14
CA MET A 182 -14.93 -23.36 -25.89
C MET A 182 -14.90 -22.74 -24.49
N PHE A 183 -15.99 -22.10 -24.05
CA PHE A 183 -16.07 -21.50 -22.72
C PHE A 183 -15.94 -22.56 -21.62
N ASN A 184 -16.62 -23.69 -21.78
CA ASN A 184 -16.53 -24.82 -20.86
C ASN A 184 -15.11 -25.40 -20.78
N GLN A 185 -14.42 -25.53 -21.93
CA GLN A 185 -13.03 -25.97 -21.96
C GLN A 185 -12.09 -24.98 -21.25
N THR A 186 -12.34 -23.68 -21.40
CA THR A 186 -11.57 -22.63 -20.72
C THR A 186 -11.77 -22.70 -19.21
N GLN A 187 -13.02 -22.75 -18.74
CA GLN A 187 -13.35 -22.91 -17.32
C GLN A 187 -12.74 -24.18 -16.72
N GLU A 188 -12.76 -25.30 -17.44
CA GLU A 188 -12.15 -26.54 -16.99
C GLU A 188 -10.61 -26.41 -16.92
N ALA A 189 -9.98 -25.84 -17.94
CA ALA A 189 -8.54 -25.59 -17.95
C ALA A 189 -8.11 -24.69 -16.79
N ASP A 190 -8.93 -23.70 -16.44
CA ASP A 190 -8.66 -22.76 -15.37
C ASP A 190 -8.66 -23.41 -14.00
N LYS A 191 -9.39 -24.52 -13.77
CA LYS A 191 -9.29 -25.30 -12.52
C LYS A 191 -7.87 -25.77 -12.25
N TYR A 192 -7.09 -26.07 -13.30
CA TYR A 192 -5.72 -26.57 -13.20
C TYR A 192 -4.65 -25.48 -13.26
N SER A 193 -5.00 -24.19 -13.35
CA SER A 193 -4.02 -23.11 -13.26
C SER A 193 -3.47 -22.94 -11.83
N PHE A 194 -2.19 -22.58 -11.70
CA PHE A 194 -1.61 -22.16 -10.43
C PHE A 194 -2.21 -20.83 -9.95
N GLY A 195 -2.54 -19.96 -10.90
CA GLY A 195 -3.50 -18.87 -10.72
C GLY A 195 -3.51 -17.94 -11.92
N ILE A 196 -3.95 -16.71 -11.71
CA ILE A 196 -4.50 -15.84 -12.74
C ILE A 196 -3.71 -14.54 -12.83
N VAL A 197 -3.27 -14.16 -14.03
CA VAL A 197 -2.56 -12.91 -14.31
C VAL A 197 -3.47 -11.98 -15.10
N VAL A 198 -3.60 -10.74 -14.64
CA VAL A 198 -4.49 -9.73 -15.22
C VAL A 198 -3.67 -8.49 -15.55
N ASN A 199 -3.86 -7.93 -16.75
CA ASN A 199 -3.31 -6.63 -17.10
C ASN A 199 -4.13 -5.52 -16.43
N SER A 200 -3.98 -5.35 -15.12
CA SER A 200 -4.61 -4.33 -14.29
C SER A 200 -3.65 -4.00 -13.14
N PHE A 201 -3.98 -3.03 -12.28
CA PHE A 201 -3.22 -2.74 -11.06
C PHE A 201 -4.18 -2.72 -9.86
N GLU A 202 -3.69 -3.18 -8.71
CA GLU A 202 -4.54 -3.43 -7.53
C GLU A 202 -5.24 -2.16 -7.05
N GLU A 203 -4.55 -1.01 -7.15
CA GLU A 203 -5.08 0.29 -6.75
C GLU A 203 -6.25 0.76 -7.64
N LEU A 204 -6.41 0.22 -8.85
CA LEU A 204 -7.52 0.56 -9.74
C LEU A 204 -8.84 -0.10 -9.33
N GLU A 205 -8.77 -1.37 -8.92
CA GLU A 205 -9.96 -2.20 -8.70
C GLU A 205 -9.88 -3.08 -7.43
N PRO A 206 -9.45 -2.55 -6.27
CA PRO A 206 -8.99 -3.36 -5.13
C PRO A 206 -10.05 -4.33 -4.59
N LYS A 207 -11.31 -3.85 -4.45
CA LYS A 207 -12.44 -4.68 -4.00
C LYS A 207 -12.77 -5.81 -4.97
N TYR A 208 -12.53 -5.60 -6.26
CA TYR A 208 -12.81 -6.56 -7.32
C TYR A 208 -11.70 -7.59 -7.47
N VAL A 209 -10.44 -7.21 -7.26
CA VAL A 209 -9.31 -8.17 -7.19
C VAL A 209 -9.58 -9.18 -6.08
N GLU A 210 -9.89 -8.71 -4.86
CA GLU A 210 -10.15 -9.57 -3.71
C GLU A 210 -11.36 -10.48 -3.94
N ALA A 211 -12.49 -9.89 -4.35
CA ALA A 211 -13.72 -10.64 -4.58
C ALA A 211 -13.57 -11.67 -5.70
N PHE A 212 -12.84 -11.33 -6.78
CA PHE A 212 -12.59 -12.26 -7.87
C PHE A 212 -11.65 -13.41 -7.46
N ALA A 213 -10.57 -13.10 -6.72
CA ALA A 213 -9.67 -14.12 -6.18
C ALA A 213 -10.41 -15.09 -5.26
N LYS A 214 -11.28 -14.57 -4.39
CA LYS A 214 -12.15 -15.36 -3.51
C LYS A 214 -13.12 -16.23 -4.29
N ALA A 215 -13.81 -15.65 -5.28
CA ALA A 215 -14.77 -16.36 -6.12
C ALA A 215 -14.13 -17.51 -6.91
N LYS A 216 -12.89 -17.34 -7.38
CA LYS A 216 -12.15 -18.38 -8.10
C LYS A 216 -11.40 -19.35 -7.19
N GLY A 217 -11.24 -19.04 -5.90
CA GLY A 217 -10.41 -19.81 -4.97
C GLY A 217 -8.96 -19.89 -5.43
N LYS A 218 -8.47 -18.86 -6.12
CA LYS A 218 -7.15 -18.82 -6.78
C LYS A 218 -6.47 -17.48 -6.55
N LYS A 219 -5.15 -17.50 -6.65
CA LYS A 219 -4.31 -16.30 -6.63
C LYS A 219 -4.54 -15.50 -7.91
N VAL A 220 -4.68 -14.19 -7.76
CA VAL A 220 -4.84 -13.23 -8.86
C VAL A 220 -3.71 -12.21 -8.76
N TRP A 221 -3.00 -12.00 -9.87
CA TRP A 221 -1.86 -11.12 -10.03
C TRP A 221 -2.23 -9.97 -10.97
N CYS A 222 -2.35 -8.75 -10.45
CA CYS A 222 -2.44 -7.55 -11.27
C CYS A 222 -1.03 -7.08 -11.63
N ILE A 223 -0.67 -7.13 -12.92
CA ILE A 223 0.70 -6.86 -13.40
C ILE A 223 0.80 -5.64 -14.34
N GLY A 224 -0.30 -4.92 -14.48
CA GLY A 224 -0.45 -3.80 -15.39
C GLY A 224 -0.26 -2.44 -14.72
N PRO A 225 -0.43 -1.35 -15.48
CA PRO A 225 -0.63 -1.32 -16.93
C PRO A 225 0.66 -1.68 -17.68
N VAL A 226 0.68 -2.86 -18.32
CA VAL A 226 1.93 -3.38 -18.92
C VAL A 226 2.43 -2.49 -20.06
N SER A 227 1.54 -1.72 -20.69
CA SER A 227 1.87 -0.76 -21.74
C SER A 227 2.91 0.27 -21.31
N MET A 228 2.95 0.63 -20.03
CA MET A 228 3.86 1.64 -19.46
C MET A 228 5.31 1.16 -19.33
N CYS A 229 5.61 -0.12 -19.60
CA CYS A 229 7.00 -0.60 -19.65
C CYS A 229 7.80 0.00 -20.83
N ASN A 230 7.10 0.58 -21.81
CA ASN A 230 7.68 1.25 -22.97
C ASN A 230 7.98 2.71 -22.62
N LYS A 231 9.23 3.02 -22.30
CA LYS A 231 9.66 4.36 -21.86
C LYS A 231 10.13 5.27 -23.01
N SER A 232 10.67 4.70 -24.09
CA SER A 232 11.15 5.49 -25.22
C SER A 232 10.01 5.85 -26.18
N ILE A 233 10.05 7.03 -26.80
CA ILE A 233 9.05 7.45 -27.80
C ILE A 233 8.93 6.40 -28.91
N GLN A 234 10.06 5.85 -29.36
CA GLN A 234 10.08 4.81 -30.40
C GLN A 234 9.40 3.51 -29.94
N ASP A 235 9.60 3.07 -28.69
CA ASP A 235 8.90 1.90 -28.16
C ASP A 235 7.40 2.17 -27.97
N ILE A 236 7.04 3.38 -27.55
CA ILE A 236 5.64 3.79 -27.39
C ILE A 236 4.93 3.78 -28.75
N ALA A 237 5.60 4.25 -29.80
CA ALA A 237 4.99 4.37 -31.11
C ALA A 237 5.02 3.07 -31.93
N ASP A 238 6.07 2.26 -31.80
CA ASP A 238 6.14 0.92 -32.42
C ASP A 238 5.33 -0.13 -31.63
N ARG A 239 4.61 0.27 -30.59
CA ARG A 239 3.82 -0.64 -29.78
C ARG A 239 2.61 -1.16 -30.56
N GLY A 240 2.71 -2.40 -31.02
CA GLY A 240 1.62 -3.09 -31.70
C GLY A 240 1.82 -3.07 -33.21
N ASN A 241 0.77 -2.75 -33.97
CA ASN A 241 0.90 -2.62 -35.41
C ASN A 241 1.44 -1.24 -35.78
N LYS A 242 2.27 -1.19 -36.82
CA LYS A 242 2.88 0.06 -37.30
C LYS A 242 1.79 1.07 -37.66
N ALA A 243 1.88 2.27 -37.09
CA ALA A 243 0.99 3.37 -37.41
C ALA A 243 1.15 3.84 -38.87
N GLU A 244 0.03 4.15 -39.51
CA GLU A 244 -0.03 4.59 -40.90
C GLU A 244 0.27 6.08 -41.07
N ILE A 245 0.03 6.88 -40.02
CA ILE A 245 0.46 8.28 -39.97
C ILE A 245 1.88 8.38 -39.42
N ASN A 246 2.68 9.29 -39.98
CA ASN A 246 3.94 9.66 -39.38
C ASN A 246 3.66 10.31 -38.02
N GLU A 247 4.28 9.80 -36.95
CA GLU A 247 4.18 10.32 -35.59
C GLU A 247 4.38 11.85 -35.56
N HIS A 248 5.33 12.36 -36.34
CA HIS A 248 5.63 13.79 -36.42
C HIS A 248 4.47 14.62 -36.96
N ASP A 249 3.73 14.11 -37.95
CA ASP A 249 2.58 14.83 -38.52
C ASP A 249 1.40 14.85 -37.56
N CYS A 250 1.19 13.77 -36.81
CA CYS A 250 0.17 13.68 -35.76
C CYS A 250 0.50 14.63 -34.59
N THR A 251 1.72 14.59 -34.07
CA THR A 251 2.16 15.48 -32.99
C THR A 251 2.11 16.94 -33.42
N LYS A 252 2.55 17.26 -34.64
CA LYS A 252 2.49 18.64 -35.17
C LYS A 252 1.07 19.21 -35.21
N TRP A 253 0.07 18.39 -35.55
CA TRP A 253 -1.32 18.83 -35.53
C TRP A 253 -1.82 19.05 -34.10
N LEU A 254 -1.47 18.13 -33.17
CA LEU A 254 -1.83 18.25 -31.76
C LEU A 254 -1.14 19.43 -31.07
N ASP A 255 0.11 19.75 -31.42
CA ASP A 255 0.87 20.91 -30.92
C ASP A 255 0.21 22.25 -31.29
N ALA A 256 -0.59 22.27 -32.37
CA ALA A 256 -1.33 23.46 -32.80
C ALA A 256 -2.66 23.65 -32.07
N MET A 257 -3.06 22.70 -31.21
CA MET A 257 -4.33 22.73 -30.48
C MET A 257 -4.11 23.17 -29.03
N GLU A 258 -5.14 23.78 -28.45
CA GLU A 258 -5.10 24.20 -27.05
C GLU A 258 -5.06 22.98 -26.10
N PRO A 259 -4.40 23.09 -24.93
CA PRO A 259 -4.38 22.03 -23.94
C PRO A 259 -5.78 21.56 -23.55
N ARG A 260 -5.97 20.24 -23.45
CA ARG A 260 -7.23 19.60 -23.07
C ARG A 260 -8.44 19.96 -23.96
N SER A 261 -8.21 20.38 -25.21
CA SER A 261 -9.28 20.77 -26.14
C SER A 261 -9.68 19.68 -27.13
N VAL A 262 -8.84 18.66 -27.32
CA VAL A 262 -9.00 17.66 -28.37
C VAL A 262 -9.65 16.38 -27.83
N VAL A 263 -10.60 15.83 -28.57
CA VAL A 263 -11.15 14.49 -28.35
C VAL A 263 -10.48 13.48 -29.28
N TYR A 264 -9.86 12.45 -28.70
CA TYR A 264 -9.37 11.31 -29.44
C TYR A 264 -10.51 10.30 -29.65
N VAL A 265 -10.67 9.79 -30.87
CA VAL A 265 -11.70 8.80 -31.22
C VAL A 265 -11.02 7.55 -31.78
N CYS A 266 -11.12 6.43 -31.06
CA CYS A 266 -10.62 5.13 -31.50
C CYS A 266 -11.50 3.98 -30.98
N LEU A 267 -12.05 3.20 -31.90
CA LEU A 267 -12.95 2.09 -31.59
C LEU A 267 -12.25 0.73 -31.68
N GLY A 268 -10.92 0.68 -31.56
CA GLY A 268 -10.18 -0.57 -31.42
C GLY A 268 -9.98 -1.38 -32.69
N SER A 269 -9.44 -2.59 -32.54
CA SER A 269 -8.95 -3.41 -33.66
C SER A 269 -9.97 -4.37 -34.28
N LEU A 270 -11.07 -4.65 -33.58
CA LEU A 270 -12.04 -5.66 -34.02
C LEU A 270 -13.39 -5.08 -34.42
N ASN A 271 -13.64 -3.80 -34.13
CA ASN A 271 -14.88 -3.13 -34.48
C ASN A 271 -14.82 -2.61 -35.91
N GLU A 272 -15.80 -2.99 -36.72
CA GLU A 272 -16.04 -2.42 -38.03
C GLU A 272 -17.29 -1.56 -37.97
N VAL A 273 -17.10 -0.24 -38.09
CA VAL A 273 -18.22 0.70 -38.06
C VAL A 273 -18.89 0.69 -39.43
N SER A 274 -20.22 0.49 -39.45
CA SER A 274 -20.99 0.56 -40.70
C SER A 274 -20.86 1.93 -41.37
N THR A 275 -21.14 2.01 -42.67
CA THR A 275 -21.08 3.29 -43.40
C THR A 275 -22.03 4.31 -42.77
N GLU A 276 -23.24 3.86 -42.44
CA GLU A 276 -24.30 4.67 -41.85
C GLU A 276 -23.89 5.18 -40.46
N GLN A 277 -23.30 4.33 -39.62
CA GLN A 277 -22.84 4.74 -38.29
C GLN A 277 -21.61 5.65 -38.35
N ALA A 278 -20.71 5.44 -39.30
CA ALA A 278 -19.55 6.30 -39.52
C ALA A 278 -19.98 7.71 -39.96
N ILE A 279 -21.02 7.82 -40.79
CA ILE A 279 -21.63 9.11 -41.17
C ILE A 279 -22.21 9.83 -39.94
N GLU A 280 -22.99 9.13 -39.11
CA GLU A 280 -23.55 9.75 -37.89
C GLU A 280 -22.45 10.19 -36.91
N LEU A 281 -21.36 9.42 -36.77
CA LEU A 281 -20.19 9.79 -35.97
C LEU A 281 -19.50 11.03 -36.53
N ALA A 282 -19.23 11.05 -37.84
CA ALA A 282 -18.63 12.19 -38.52
C ALA A 282 -19.43 13.48 -38.28
N LEU A 283 -20.74 13.40 -38.46
CA LEU A 283 -21.65 14.53 -38.29
C LEU A 283 -21.80 14.93 -36.82
N GLY A 284 -21.80 13.98 -35.89
CA GLY A 284 -21.86 14.26 -34.45
C GLY A 284 -20.61 14.98 -33.94
N LEU A 285 -19.43 14.55 -34.37
CA LEU A 285 -18.16 15.22 -34.07
C LEU A 285 -18.15 16.64 -34.67
N GLU A 286 -18.58 16.80 -35.92
CA GLU A 286 -18.68 18.11 -36.57
C GLU A 286 -19.65 19.06 -35.81
N LEU A 287 -20.78 18.54 -35.35
CA LEU A 287 -21.79 19.28 -34.60
C LEU A 287 -21.33 19.67 -33.20
N SER A 288 -20.48 18.88 -32.56
CA SER A 288 -19.94 19.18 -31.20
C SER A 288 -19.04 20.42 -31.17
N ASN A 289 -18.59 20.88 -32.33
CA ASN A 289 -17.62 21.98 -32.48
C ASN A 289 -16.33 21.79 -31.65
N THR A 290 -16.06 20.57 -31.19
CA THR A 290 -14.87 20.24 -30.40
C THR A 290 -13.77 19.76 -31.33
N PRO A 291 -12.51 20.21 -31.17
CA PRO A 291 -11.40 19.63 -31.91
C PRO A 291 -11.29 18.12 -31.71
N PHE A 292 -11.01 17.36 -32.76
CA PHE A 292 -10.95 15.90 -32.65
C PHE A 292 -9.90 15.27 -33.57
N ILE A 293 -9.37 14.14 -33.13
CA ILE A 293 -8.56 13.25 -33.96
C ILE A 293 -9.23 11.88 -34.00
N TRP A 294 -9.56 11.40 -35.20
CA TRP A 294 -10.33 10.18 -35.39
C TRP A 294 -9.57 9.17 -36.23
N PHE A 295 -9.31 8.00 -35.64
CA PHE A 295 -8.71 6.87 -36.31
C PHE A 295 -9.75 5.89 -36.85
N LEU A 296 -9.65 5.64 -38.15
CA LEU A 296 -10.48 4.73 -38.92
C LEU A 296 -9.62 3.56 -39.37
N ARG A 297 -9.72 2.43 -38.66
CA ARG A 297 -8.99 1.20 -39.01
C ARG A 297 -9.28 0.73 -40.44
N ARG A 298 -10.56 0.70 -40.82
CA ARG A 298 -11.05 0.31 -42.15
C ARG A 298 -12.19 1.26 -42.54
N THR A 299 -12.22 1.65 -43.80
CA THR A 299 -13.30 2.43 -44.39
C THR A 299 -13.92 1.65 -45.54
N THR A 300 -15.21 1.88 -45.80
CA THR A 300 -15.88 1.34 -46.98
C THR A 300 -15.73 2.33 -48.14
N ASP A 301 -15.71 1.83 -49.37
CA ASP A 301 -15.73 2.69 -50.57
C ASP A 301 -16.90 3.68 -50.55
N LYS A 302 -18.03 3.27 -49.97
CA LYS A 302 -19.22 4.12 -49.79
C LYS A 302 -18.96 5.28 -48.84
N PHE A 303 -18.28 5.05 -47.72
CA PHE A 303 -17.95 6.08 -46.76
C PHE A 303 -16.91 7.05 -47.31
N GLU A 304 -15.87 6.55 -47.98
CA GLU A 304 -14.87 7.39 -48.66
C GLU A 304 -15.50 8.27 -49.74
N LYS A 305 -16.41 7.69 -50.54
CA LYS A 305 -17.17 8.45 -51.53
C LYS A 305 -18.02 9.55 -50.89
N TRP A 306 -18.73 9.24 -49.80
CA TRP A 306 -19.52 10.23 -49.07
C TRP A 306 -18.65 11.38 -48.53
N MET A 307 -17.50 11.08 -47.93
CA MET A 307 -16.57 12.11 -47.43
C MET A 307 -16.10 13.06 -48.53
N LEU A 308 -15.82 12.52 -49.73
CA LEU A 308 -15.40 13.29 -50.89
C LEU A 308 -16.53 14.18 -51.44
N GLU A 309 -17.73 13.60 -51.63
CA GLU A 309 -18.89 14.30 -52.21
C GLU A 309 -19.40 15.42 -51.29
N GLU A 310 -19.44 15.17 -49.98
CA GLU A 310 -19.82 16.16 -48.98
C GLU A 310 -18.68 17.16 -48.68
N GLY A 311 -17.44 16.84 -49.07
CA GLY A 311 -16.27 17.63 -48.73
C GLY A 311 -16.00 17.69 -47.22
N TYR A 312 -16.30 16.62 -46.49
CA TYR A 312 -16.25 16.56 -45.03
C TYR A 312 -14.88 16.97 -44.46
N GLU A 313 -13.78 16.38 -44.96
CA GLU A 313 -12.42 16.71 -44.51
C GLU A 313 -12.07 18.20 -44.70
N LYS A 314 -12.65 18.86 -45.73
CA LYS A 314 -12.46 20.31 -45.94
C LYS A 314 -13.20 21.15 -44.90
N ARG A 315 -14.37 20.69 -44.44
CA ARG A 315 -15.18 21.40 -43.43
C ARG A 315 -14.57 21.31 -42.03
N ILE A 316 -13.92 20.18 -41.73
CA ILE A 316 -13.29 19.96 -40.42
C ILE A 316 -11.81 20.36 -40.37
N LYS A 317 -11.18 20.74 -41.48
CA LYS A 317 -9.71 20.93 -41.61
C LYS A 317 -9.01 21.70 -40.47
N ASP A 318 -9.69 22.68 -39.87
CA ASP A 318 -9.12 23.56 -38.84
C ASP A 318 -9.27 22.98 -37.41
N ARG A 319 -10.08 21.93 -37.24
CA ARG A 319 -10.44 21.34 -35.94
C ARG A 319 -10.44 19.81 -35.90
N GLY A 320 -10.34 19.13 -37.04
CA GLY A 320 -10.44 17.69 -37.15
C GLY A 320 -9.28 17.09 -37.94
N LEU A 321 -8.71 16.00 -37.43
CA LEU A 321 -7.73 15.18 -38.14
C LEU A 321 -8.24 13.74 -38.27
N MET A 322 -8.39 13.28 -39.51
CA MET A 322 -8.77 11.90 -39.81
C MET A 322 -7.55 11.09 -40.21
N VAL A 323 -7.38 9.93 -39.58
CA VAL A 323 -6.28 9.02 -39.87
C VAL A 323 -6.81 7.64 -40.22
N ARG A 324 -6.35 7.09 -41.34
CA ARG A 324 -6.72 5.75 -41.80
C ARG A 324 -5.65 4.75 -41.35
N GLY A 325 -6.07 3.63 -40.76
CA GLY A 325 -5.17 2.58 -40.25
C GLY A 325 -5.01 2.58 -38.73
N TRP A 326 -3.85 2.14 -38.26
CA TRP A 326 -3.45 2.03 -36.86
C TRP A 326 -3.00 3.36 -36.27
N ALA A 327 -3.35 3.55 -35.00
CA ALA A 327 -3.01 4.74 -34.23
C ALA A 327 -1.78 4.53 -33.35
N PRO A 328 -0.87 5.52 -33.23
CA PRO A 328 0.09 5.58 -32.15
C PRO A 328 -0.64 6.00 -30.86
N GLN A 329 -1.55 5.15 -30.38
CA GLN A 329 -2.57 5.50 -29.39
C GLN A 329 -1.98 6.07 -28.09
N ILE A 330 -0.96 5.44 -27.52
CA ILE A 330 -0.33 5.91 -26.28
C ILE A 330 0.32 7.28 -26.47
N LEU A 331 0.94 7.52 -27.64
CA LEU A 331 1.53 8.82 -27.97
C LEU A 331 0.45 9.92 -27.99
N ILE A 332 -0.70 9.63 -28.62
CA ILE A 332 -1.83 10.57 -28.69
C ILE A 332 -2.39 10.80 -27.29
N LEU A 333 -2.74 9.75 -26.57
CA LEU A 333 -3.32 9.85 -25.22
C LEU A 333 -2.42 10.58 -24.23
N SER A 334 -1.09 10.49 -24.40
CA SER A 334 -0.11 11.19 -23.57
C SER A 334 0.07 12.67 -23.95
N HIS A 335 -0.54 13.13 -25.04
CA HIS A 335 -0.36 14.50 -25.51
C HIS A 335 -1.21 15.51 -24.71
N PRO A 336 -0.65 16.65 -24.26
CA PRO A 336 -1.36 17.64 -23.44
C PRO A 336 -2.64 18.23 -24.07
N ALA A 337 -2.74 18.22 -25.40
CA ALA A 337 -3.92 18.69 -26.13
C ALA A 337 -5.14 17.78 -25.95
N ILE A 338 -4.96 16.49 -25.60
CA ILE A 338 -6.08 15.57 -25.42
C ILE A 338 -6.83 15.90 -24.11
N GLY A 339 -8.11 16.21 -24.24
CA GLY A 339 -9.03 16.44 -23.12
C GLY A 339 -10.04 15.32 -22.90
N GLY A 340 -10.23 14.45 -23.90
CA GLY A 340 -11.20 13.37 -23.82
C GLY A 340 -10.93 12.22 -24.79
N PHE A 341 -11.45 11.04 -24.47
CA PHE A 341 -11.26 9.83 -25.28
C PHE A 341 -12.58 9.10 -25.54
N VAL A 342 -13.01 9.03 -26.80
CA VAL A 342 -14.12 8.17 -27.24
C VAL A 342 -13.58 6.78 -27.53
N THR A 343 -14.01 5.80 -26.72
CA THR A 343 -13.51 4.42 -26.78
C THR A 343 -14.64 3.40 -26.86
N HIS A 344 -14.37 2.30 -27.54
CA HIS A 344 -15.20 1.10 -27.53
C HIS A 344 -15.18 0.33 -26.19
N CYS A 345 -14.41 0.81 -25.21
CA CYS A 345 -14.26 0.18 -23.88
C CYS A 345 -13.61 -1.20 -23.88
N GLY A 346 -12.78 -1.54 -24.88
CA GLY A 346 -11.92 -2.72 -24.77
C GLY A 346 -10.86 -2.52 -23.69
N TRP A 347 -10.66 -3.50 -22.80
CA TRP A 347 -9.90 -3.29 -21.56
C TRP A 347 -8.52 -2.65 -21.72
N ASN A 348 -7.70 -3.12 -22.65
CA ASN A 348 -6.38 -2.52 -22.89
C ASN A 348 -6.47 -1.04 -23.30
N SER A 349 -7.44 -0.71 -24.15
CA SER A 349 -7.67 0.68 -24.58
C SER A 349 -8.20 1.54 -23.43
N THR A 350 -9.10 0.98 -22.61
CA THR A 350 -9.61 1.63 -21.39
C THR A 350 -8.46 1.91 -20.42
N LEU A 351 -7.63 0.92 -20.16
CA LEU A 351 -6.49 1.04 -19.26
C LEU A 351 -5.45 2.04 -19.76
N GLU A 352 -5.21 2.14 -21.07
CA GLU A 352 -4.34 3.17 -21.66
C GLU A 352 -4.90 4.58 -21.44
N GLY A 353 -6.22 4.80 -21.60
CA GLY A 353 -6.85 6.08 -21.31
C GLY A 353 -6.83 6.43 -19.81
N ILE A 354 -7.09 5.45 -18.95
CA ILE A 354 -6.96 5.59 -17.49
C ILE A 354 -5.52 5.97 -17.13
N SER A 355 -4.52 5.27 -17.67
CA SER A 355 -3.10 5.50 -17.39
C SER A 355 -2.63 6.89 -17.84
N ALA A 356 -3.21 7.41 -18.93
CA ALA A 356 -2.96 8.76 -19.41
C ALA A 356 -3.71 9.84 -18.59
N GLY A 357 -4.65 9.44 -17.74
CA GLY A 357 -5.46 10.33 -16.93
C GLY A 357 -6.56 11.06 -17.70
N ILE A 358 -7.10 10.43 -18.75
CA ILE A 358 -8.05 11.04 -19.68
C ILE A 358 -9.48 10.54 -19.43
N PRO A 359 -10.48 11.43 -19.25
CA PRO A 359 -11.87 11.03 -19.13
C PRO A 359 -12.42 10.51 -20.46
N MET A 360 -13.46 9.68 -20.41
CA MET A 360 -13.84 8.86 -21.57
C MET A 360 -15.32 8.97 -21.97
N VAL A 361 -15.63 9.01 -23.26
CA VAL A 361 -16.96 8.62 -23.76
C VAL A 361 -16.94 7.13 -24.02
N THR A 362 -17.86 6.40 -23.39
CA THR A 362 -17.97 4.94 -23.48
C THR A 362 -18.93 4.54 -24.60
N TRP A 363 -18.45 3.74 -25.54
CA TRP A 363 -19.22 3.20 -26.66
C TRP A 363 -19.06 1.68 -26.81
N PRO A 364 -19.61 0.88 -25.88
CA PRO A 364 -19.47 -0.57 -25.95
C PRO A 364 -20.22 -1.17 -27.15
N HIS A 365 -19.68 -2.27 -27.69
CA HIS A 365 -20.27 -3.03 -28.79
C HIS A 365 -20.49 -4.51 -28.44
N PHE A 366 -19.50 -5.20 -27.88
CA PHE A 366 -19.59 -6.65 -27.60
C PHE A 366 -18.68 -7.11 -26.45
N ALA A 367 -18.80 -8.38 -26.06
CA ALA A 367 -17.98 -9.03 -25.02
C ALA A 367 -17.93 -8.25 -23.69
N ASP A 368 -16.73 -8.02 -23.15
CA ASP A 368 -16.48 -7.35 -21.87
C ASP A 368 -16.71 -5.83 -21.93
N GLN A 369 -16.97 -5.24 -23.10
CA GLN A 369 -17.00 -3.79 -23.27
C GLN A 369 -18.13 -3.12 -22.47
N PHE A 370 -19.31 -3.73 -22.38
CA PHE A 370 -20.40 -3.22 -21.55
C PHE A 370 -20.06 -3.28 -20.05
N LEU A 371 -19.31 -4.29 -19.61
CA LEU A 371 -18.81 -4.35 -18.23
C LEU A 371 -17.80 -3.24 -17.97
N ASN A 372 -16.86 -3.03 -18.90
CA ASN A 372 -15.87 -1.97 -18.78
C ASN A 372 -16.53 -0.58 -18.81
N GLU A 373 -17.61 -0.37 -19.56
CA GLU A 373 -18.44 0.84 -19.45
C GLU A 373 -18.96 1.01 -18.02
N ARG A 374 -19.59 -0.01 -17.43
CA ARG A 374 -20.09 0.05 -16.05
C ARG A 374 -18.95 0.33 -15.07
N PHE A 375 -17.78 -0.24 -15.27
CA PHE A 375 -16.63 0.07 -14.44
C PHE A 375 -16.23 1.55 -14.55
N VAL A 376 -16.13 2.09 -15.76
CA VAL A 376 -15.74 3.49 -16.01
C VAL A 376 -16.77 4.50 -15.50
N ILE A 377 -18.07 4.19 -15.63
CA ILE A 377 -19.19 5.08 -15.30
C ILE A 377 -19.65 4.91 -13.86
N ASP A 378 -19.85 3.67 -13.42
CA ASP A 378 -20.50 3.38 -12.15
C ASP A 378 -19.51 3.27 -11.00
N VAL A 379 -18.28 2.82 -11.26
CA VAL A 379 -17.23 2.65 -10.25
C VAL A 379 -16.23 3.80 -10.27
N LEU A 380 -15.53 4.02 -11.39
CA LEU A 380 -14.47 5.03 -11.49
C LEU A 380 -15.02 6.45 -11.61
N LYS A 381 -16.25 6.61 -12.12
CA LYS A 381 -16.90 7.92 -12.33
C LYS A 381 -16.06 8.85 -13.21
N ILE A 382 -15.41 8.32 -14.25
CA ILE A 382 -14.54 9.11 -15.17
C ILE A 382 -15.08 9.20 -16.60
N GLY A 383 -16.27 8.67 -16.88
CA GLY A 383 -16.80 8.64 -18.24
C GLY A 383 -18.22 9.18 -18.42
N VAL A 384 -18.65 9.19 -19.68
CA VAL A 384 -20.00 9.51 -20.16
C VAL A 384 -20.46 8.41 -21.11
N ARG A 385 -21.66 7.87 -20.88
CA ARG A 385 -22.26 6.89 -21.79
C ARG A 385 -22.65 7.54 -23.10
N ILE A 386 -22.33 6.90 -24.23
CA ILE A 386 -22.84 7.34 -25.53
C ILE A 386 -24.30 6.92 -25.78
N GLY A 387 -24.80 5.96 -24.99
CA GLY A 387 -26.16 5.43 -25.08
C GLY A 387 -26.30 4.14 -25.90
N ALA A 388 -25.23 3.35 -26.03
CA ALA A 388 -25.33 2.00 -26.58
C ALA A 388 -26.02 1.07 -25.58
N GLU A 389 -27.06 0.36 -26.02
CA GLU A 389 -27.85 -0.55 -25.17
C GLU A 389 -27.86 -2.00 -25.68
N VAL A 390 -27.75 -2.20 -26.99
CA VAL A 390 -27.86 -3.52 -27.64
C VAL A 390 -26.46 -4.06 -27.97
N PRO A 391 -26.02 -5.18 -27.35
CA PRO A 391 -24.75 -5.80 -27.70
C PRO A 391 -24.81 -6.53 -29.04
N THR A 392 -23.68 -6.60 -29.73
CA THR A 392 -23.48 -7.45 -30.90
C THR A 392 -22.85 -8.77 -30.49
N LEU A 393 -23.24 -9.86 -31.14
CA LEU A 393 -22.59 -11.16 -30.96
C LEU A 393 -21.17 -11.10 -31.52
N PHE A 394 -20.22 -11.74 -30.85
CA PHE A 394 -18.82 -11.74 -31.28
C PHE A 394 -18.63 -12.36 -32.68
N THR A 395 -19.43 -13.37 -32.99
CA THR A 395 -19.48 -14.03 -34.31
C THR A 395 -20.31 -13.29 -35.36
N GLU A 396 -20.93 -12.17 -35.01
CA GLU A 396 -21.72 -11.32 -35.92
C GLU A 396 -21.27 -9.85 -35.88
N ARG A 397 -20.06 -9.58 -35.39
CA ARG A 397 -19.55 -8.21 -35.15
C ARG A 397 -19.44 -7.33 -36.41
N ASP A 398 -19.51 -7.92 -37.60
CA ASP A 398 -19.55 -7.26 -38.91
C ASP A 398 -21.00 -7.00 -39.39
N GLN A 399 -22.01 -7.45 -38.66
CA GLN A 399 -23.42 -7.23 -38.97
C GLN A 399 -23.95 -5.99 -38.28
N PHE A 400 -24.43 -5.03 -39.07
CA PHE A 400 -25.06 -3.83 -38.56
C PHE A 400 -26.58 -3.98 -38.42
N LYS A 401 -27.12 -3.73 -37.23
CA LYS A 401 -28.57 -3.65 -36.97
C LYS A 401 -28.97 -2.20 -36.69
N SER A 402 -30.12 -1.76 -37.20
CA SER A 402 -30.57 -0.36 -37.07
C SER A 402 -30.79 0.08 -35.62
N GLU A 403 -31.10 -0.85 -34.72
CA GLU A 403 -31.26 -0.64 -33.28
C GLU A 403 -29.96 -0.28 -32.56
N MET A 404 -28.80 -0.59 -33.16
CA MET A 404 -27.49 -0.25 -32.62
C MET A 404 -27.05 1.17 -32.98
N MET A 405 -27.84 1.87 -33.79
CA MET A 405 -27.45 3.15 -34.36
C MET A 405 -27.45 4.26 -33.31
N ILE A 406 -26.28 4.84 -33.04
CA ILE A 406 -26.16 6.07 -32.27
C ILE A 406 -26.27 7.25 -33.23
N LYS A 407 -27.26 8.13 -33.00
CA LYS A 407 -27.47 9.33 -33.80
C LYS A 407 -26.43 10.40 -33.47
N ARG A 408 -26.12 11.24 -34.45
CA ARG A 408 -25.19 12.39 -34.34
C ARG A 408 -25.47 13.28 -33.13
N GLU A 409 -26.73 13.42 -32.75
CA GLU A 409 -27.13 14.23 -31.60
C GLU A 409 -26.71 13.60 -30.27
N GLY A 410 -26.81 12.27 -30.15
CA GLY A 410 -26.30 11.54 -28.99
C GLY A 410 -24.77 11.63 -28.90
N ILE A 411 -24.08 11.52 -30.04
CA ILE A 411 -22.62 11.69 -30.12
C ILE A 411 -22.22 13.12 -29.70
N ARG A 412 -22.91 14.14 -30.23
CA ARG A 412 -22.71 15.55 -29.87
C ARG A 412 -22.87 15.76 -28.36
N ILE A 413 -23.98 15.29 -27.78
CA ILE A 413 -24.28 15.43 -26.35
C ILE A 413 -23.22 14.72 -25.50
N ALA A 414 -22.80 13.51 -25.87
CA ALA A 414 -21.80 12.76 -25.11
C ALA A 414 -20.43 13.45 -25.14
N VAL A 415 -20.00 13.93 -26.32
CA VAL A 415 -18.75 14.68 -26.49
C VAL A 415 -18.78 15.99 -25.72
N GLU A 416 -19.84 16.79 -25.87
CA GLU A 416 -19.97 18.04 -25.13
C GLU A 416 -20.04 17.80 -23.63
N SER A 417 -20.81 16.81 -23.19
CA SER A 417 -20.88 16.45 -21.76
C SER A 417 -19.51 16.05 -21.23
N LEU A 418 -18.69 15.31 -21.98
CA LEU A 418 -17.32 14.99 -21.57
C LEU A 418 -16.44 16.23 -21.43
N MET A 419 -16.57 17.16 -22.37
CA MET A 419 -15.68 18.31 -22.55
C MET A 419 -16.15 19.59 -21.87
N ARG A 420 -17.28 19.56 -21.15
CA ARG A 420 -17.78 20.72 -20.40
C ARG A 420 -16.80 21.16 -19.32
N ASP A 421 -16.70 22.47 -19.16
CA ASP A 421 -15.98 23.12 -18.06
C ASP A 421 -16.95 23.54 -16.94
N ASP A 422 -17.68 22.55 -16.44
CA ASP A 422 -18.52 22.66 -15.25
C ASP A 422 -17.95 21.81 -14.10
N GLU A 423 -18.58 21.88 -12.93
CA GLU A 423 -18.15 21.15 -11.74
C GLU A 423 -18.07 19.64 -11.97
N GLU A 424 -18.99 19.06 -12.76
CA GLU A 424 -19.02 17.63 -13.07
C GLU A 424 -17.90 17.24 -14.04
N GLY A 425 -17.63 18.07 -15.06
CA GLY A 425 -16.50 17.93 -15.97
C GLY A 425 -15.16 17.99 -15.26
N GLU A 426 -14.97 18.97 -14.37
CA GLU A 426 -13.73 19.11 -13.61
C GLU A 426 -13.54 17.97 -12.60
N ALA A 427 -14.62 17.53 -11.93
CA ALA A 427 -14.56 16.38 -11.03
C ALA A 427 -14.15 15.08 -11.76
N ARG A 428 -14.67 14.86 -12.98
CA ARG A 428 -14.28 13.71 -13.82
C ARG A 428 -12.80 13.79 -14.24
N ARG A 429 -12.34 14.94 -14.71
CA ARG A 429 -10.93 15.15 -15.08
C ARG A 429 -10.00 14.96 -13.90
N LYS A 430 -10.36 15.48 -12.73
CA LYS A 430 -9.59 15.29 -11.49
C LYS A 430 -9.47 13.81 -11.14
N ARG A 431 -10.57 13.06 -11.13
CA ARG A 431 -10.54 11.60 -10.88
C ARG A 431 -9.72 10.84 -11.94
N ALA A 432 -9.89 11.17 -13.21
CA ALA A 432 -9.12 10.54 -14.29
C ALA A 432 -7.62 10.76 -14.07
N LYS A 433 -7.21 12.00 -13.78
CA LYS A 433 -5.82 12.34 -13.45
C LYS A 433 -5.30 11.56 -12.24
N GLU A 434 -6.07 11.46 -11.16
CA GLU A 434 -5.71 10.68 -9.97
C GLU A 434 -5.46 9.20 -10.31
N PHE A 435 -6.30 8.59 -11.15
CA PHE A 435 -6.06 7.21 -11.63
C PHE A 435 -4.84 7.09 -12.54
N GLY A 436 -4.56 8.10 -13.37
CA GLY A 436 -3.34 8.14 -14.18
C GLY A 436 -2.07 8.25 -13.33
N GLU A 437 -2.12 8.99 -12.22
CA GLU A 437 -1.04 9.06 -11.23
C GLU A 437 -0.88 7.74 -10.45
N LEU A 438 -1.98 7.06 -10.13
CA LEU A 438 -1.93 5.70 -9.57
C LEU A 438 -1.29 4.71 -10.54
N ALA A 439 -1.65 4.75 -11.82
CA ALA A 439 -1.05 3.91 -12.85
C ALA A 439 0.47 4.15 -12.99
N LYS A 440 0.92 5.41 -12.90
CA LYS A 440 2.35 5.76 -12.89
C LYS A 440 3.06 5.18 -11.67
N ARG A 441 2.53 5.40 -10.47
CA ARG A 441 3.08 4.87 -9.21
C ARG A 441 3.16 3.34 -9.21
N ALA A 442 2.17 2.66 -9.80
CA ALA A 442 2.18 1.20 -9.94
C ALA A 442 3.35 0.69 -10.82
N MET A 443 3.91 1.54 -11.68
CA MET A 443 4.94 1.19 -12.67
C MET A 443 6.33 1.79 -12.39
N GLU A 444 6.46 2.70 -11.43
CA GLU A 444 7.75 3.33 -11.08
C GLU A 444 8.72 2.31 -10.46
N GLU A 445 9.95 2.27 -11.00
CA GLU A 445 11.05 1.48 -10.48
C GLU A 445 11.57 2.13 -9.19
N GLY A 446 11.08 1.68 -8.04
CA GLY A 446 11.93 1.66 -6.86
C GLY A 446 12.94 0.52 -7.00
N ASP A 447 14.09 0.61 -6.34
CA ASP A 447 14.94 -0.54 -5.93
C ASP A 447 14.18 -1.53 -5.01
N GLN A 448 12.91 -1.75 -5.29
CA GLN A 448 12.03 -2.70 -4.63
C GLN A 448 12.13 -4.03 -5.39
N PRO A 449 12.44 -5.15 -4.70
CA PRO A 449 12.17 -6.47 -5.23
C PRO A 449 10.71 -6.55 -5.70
N PRO A 450 10.36 -7.40 -6.69
CA PRO A 450 8.99 -7.50 -7.17
C PRO A 450 8.03 -7.72 -5.98
N LYS A 451 6.96 -6.91 -5.88
CA LYS A 451 5.79 -7.22 -5.05
C LYS A 451 5.42 -8.69 -5.33
N PRO A 452 5.45 -9.58 -4.33
CA PRO A 452 4.89 -10.91 -4.48
C PRO A 452 3.39 -10.75 -4.58
N THR A 453 2.86 -10.64 -5.78
CA THR A 453 1.44 -10.87 -5.98
C THR A 453 1.22 -12.36 -5.67
N SER A 454 0.20 -12.63 -4.88
CA SER A 454 0.17 -13.76 -3.97
C SER A 454 1.34 -13.82 -2.99
N GLU A 455 1.01 -13.93 -1.71
CA GLU A 455 1.93 -14.50 -0.73
C GLU A 455 2.75 -15.66 -1.38
N PRO A 456 4.10 -15.65 -1.41
CA PRO A 456 4.76 -16.94 -1.21
C PRO A 456 4.26 -17.32 0.18
N PRO A 457 3.32 -18.27 0.34
CA PRO A 457 2.41 -18.38 1.50
C PRO A 457 3.07 -17.83 2.77
N MET A 458 2.86 -16.55 3.13
CA MET A 458 3.91 -15.64 3.64
C MET A 458 5.08 -16.38 4.28
N ALA A 459 6.01 -16.95 3.47
CA ALA A 459 6.68 -18.22 3.74
C ALA A 459 6.61 -18.56 5.23
N SER A 460 5.51 -19.20 5.69
CA SER A 460 5.12 -19.30 7.10
C SER A 460 6.39 -19.34 7.93
N THR A 461 6.73 -18.22 8.56
CA THR A 461 8.02 -18.19 9.21
C THR A 461 7.89 -19.05 10.46
N ASP A 462 8.63 -20.15 10.52
CA ASP A 462 8.69 -20.98 11.72
C ASP A 462 9.55 -20.32 12.81
N LEU A 463 9.93 -19.05 12.62
CA LEU A 463 10.61 -18.24 13.62
C LEU A 463 9.73 -18.02 14.85
N HIS A 464 10.40 -18.02 16.00
CA HIS A 464 9.81 -17.73 17.29
C HIS A 464 10.44 -16.47 17.90
N PHE A 465 9.68 -15.38 17.96
CA PHE A 465 10.09 -14.14 18.62
C PHE A 465 9.68 -14.14 20.09
N VAL A 466 10.59 -13.77 20.98
CA VAL A 466 10.31 -13.59 22.41
C VAL A 466 10.43 -12.10 22.76
N LEU A 467 9.32 -11.51 23.17
CA LEU A 467 9.19 -10.09 23.48
C LEU A 467 9.27 -9.84 24.99
N PHE A 468 10.15 -8.93 25.40
CA PHE A 468 10.28 -8.45 26.79
C PHE A 468 9.95 -6.96 26.88
N PRO A 469 8.64 -6.61 26.97
CA PRO A 469 8.22 -5.23 27.20
C PRO A 469 8.48 -4.76 28.64
N LEU A 470 8.90 -3.51 28.78
CA LEU A 470 9.04 -2.88 30.10
C LEU A 470 7.65 -2.75 30.72
N MET A 471 7.53 -2.94 32.04
CA MET A 471 6.26 -2.90 32.77
C MET A 471 5.72 -1.47 32.94
N ALA A 472 5.58 -0.75 31.83
CA ALA A 472 4.99 0.57 31.70
C ALA A 472 4.06 0.52 30.48
N GLN A 473 2.88 1.14 30.56
CA GLN A 473 1.88 1.10 29.48
C GLN A 473 2.45 1.61 28.15
N GLY A 474 3.30 2.63 28.18
CA GLY A 474 3.98 3.17 27.01
C GLY A 474 4.90 2.17 26.27
N HIS A 475 5.26 1.06 26.90
CA HIS A 475 6.14 0.04 26.30
C HIS A 475 5.37 -1.27 26.04
N LEU A 476 4.50 -1.67 26.98
CA LEU A 476 3.63 -2.84 26.84
C LEU A 476 2.73 -2.75 25.62
N ILE A 477 2.01 -1.64 25.46
CA ILE A 477 1.02 -1.46 24.40
C ILE A 477 1.63 -1.63 23.00
N PRO A 478 2.65 -0.86 22.59
CA PRO A 478 3.21 -0.99 21.24
C PRO A 478 3.89 -2.34 21.00
N MET A 479 4.46 -2.98 22.03
CA MET A 479 5.04 -4.33 21.86
C MET A 479 3.97 -5.42 21.73
N VAL A 480 2.80 -5.28 22.36
CA VAL A 480 1.65 -6.17 22.12
C VAL A 480 1.11 -5.99 20.71
N ASP A 481 1.01 -4.76 20.22
CA ASP A 481 0.63 -4.46 18.84
C ASP A 481 1.64 -5.05 17.83
N MET A 482 2.95 -4.89 18.09
CA MET A 482 4.01 -5.50 17.30
C MET A 482 3.95 -7.03 17.33
N ALA A 483 3.61 -7.64 18.47
CA ALA A 483 3.40 -9.09 18.56
C ALA A 483 2.30 -9.56 17.61
N LYS A 484 1.20 -8.81 17.49
CA LYS A 484 0.14 -9.08 16.50
C LYS A 484 0.68 -8.97 15.08
N LEU A 485 1.42 -7.92 14.76
CA LEU A 485 2.00 -7.72 13.41
C LEU A 485 3.00 -8.81 13.02
N LEU A 486 3.81 -9.31 13.96
CA LEU A 486 4.70 -10.46 13.76
C LEU A 486 3.93 -11.76 13.58
N ALA A 487 2.92 -12.02 14.41
CA ALA A 487 2.13 -13.24 14.34
C ALA A 487 1.24 -13.31 13.08
N GLN A 488 0.74 -12.17 12.61
CA GLN A 488 0.06 -12.04 11.31
C GLN A 488 0.96 -12.45 10.14
N ARG A 489 2.29 -12.44 10.34
CA ARG A 489 3.29 -12.87 9.38
C ARG A 489 3.74 -14.33 9.53
N GLY A 490 2.97 -15.12 10.26
CA GLY A 490 3.20 -16.56 10.45
C GLY A 490 4.13 -16.93 11.61
N ALA A 491 4.81 -15.95 12.21
CA ALA A 491 5.73 -16.17 13.31
C ALA A 491 5.02 -16.64 14.59
N THR A 492 5.69 -17.47 15.38
CA THR A 492 5.29 -17.68 16.77
C THR A 492 5.80 -16.52 17.61
N VAL A 493 4.99 -15.99 18.51
CA VAL A 493 5.38 -14.87 19.38
C VAL A 493 5.08 -15.19 20.84
N THR A 494 6.11 -15.13 21.69
CA THR A 494 5.94 -15.15 23.15
C THR A 494 6.05 -13.76 23.72
N ILE A 495 5.02 -13.29 24.41
CA ILE A 495 5.08 -12.07 25.21
C ILE A 495 5.41 -12.49 26.65
N VAL A 496 6.56 -12.04 27.15
CA VAL A 496 6.98 -12.28 28.53
C VAL A 496 6.57 -11.09 29.39
N THR A 497 5.72 -11.32 30.37
CA THR A 497 5.21 -10.27 31.24
C THR A 497 4.85 -10.83 32.62
N THR A 498 4.21 -10.04 33.47
CA THR A 498 3.86 -10.42 34.84
C THR A 498 2.35 -10.69 34.97
N PRO A 499 1.86 -11.36 36.03
CA PRO A 499 0.44 -11.66 36.19
C PRO A 499 -0.50 -10.43 36.10
N VAL A 500 -0.16 -9.31 36.74
CA VAL A 500 -0.96 -8.07 36.72
C VAL A 500 -0.94 -7.42 35.34
N ASN A 501 0.18 -7.46 34.63
CA ASN A 501 0.26 -6.88 33.29
C ASN A 501 -0.44 -7.75 32.24
N ALA A 502 -0.37 -9.09 32.38
CA ALA A 502 -1.06 -10.02 31.50
C ALA A 502 -2.59 -9.87 31.55
N SER A 503 -3.16 -9.51 32.69
CA SER A 503 -4.61 -9.31 32.81
C SER A 503 -5.10 -8.09 32.02
N ARG A 504 -4.29 -7.04 31.91
CA ARG A 504 -4.63 -5.80 31.17
C ARG A 504 -4.87 -6.04 29.68
N PHE A 505 -4.13 -6.96 29.07
CA PHE A 505 -4.21 -7.28 27.64
C PHE A 505 -4.96 -8.58 27.32
N LYS A 506 -5.60 -9.20 28.32
CA LYS A 506 -6.18 -10.53 28.16
C LYS A 506 -7.19 -10.59 27.01
N SER A 507 -8.10 -9.62 26.92
CA SER A 507 -9.14 -9.56 25.88
C SER A 507 -8.53 -9.46 24.47
N VAL A 508 -7.56 -8.57 24.28
CA VAL A 508 -6.86 -8.36 23.01
C VAL A 508 -6.12 -9.64 22.59
N ILE A 509 -5.43 -10.30 23.52
CA ILE A 509 -4.66 -11.51 23.25
C ILE A 509 -5.57 -12.70 22.99
N ASP A 510 -6.65 -12.88 23.77
CA ASP A 510 -7.64 -13.94 23.53
C ASP A 510 -8.25 -13.82 22.13
N ARG A 511 -8.55 -12.59 21.68
CA ARG A 511 -9.06 -12.35 20.33
C ARG A 511 -8.02 -12.67 19.25
N ALA A 512 -6.76 -12.28 19.46
CA ALA A 512 -5.67 -12.64 18.55
C ALA A 512 -5.51 -14.17 18.43
N ILE A 513 -5.56 -14.90 19.54
CA ILE A 513 -5.51 -16.36 19.56
C ILE A 513 -6.73 -16.97 18.86
N LYS A 514 -7.94 -16.43 19.12
CA LYS A 514 -9.17 -16.86 18.44
C LYS A 514 -9.13 -16.61 16.93
N ALA A 515 -8.38 -15.60 16.48
CA ALA A 515 -8.08 -15.33 15.08
C ALA A 515 -6.94 -16.21 14.52
N ASN A 516 -6.55 -17.28 15.24
CA ASN A 516 -5.48 -18.22 14.89
C ASN A 516 -4.08 -17.61 14.78
N LEU A 517 -3.82 -16.47 15.43
CA LEU A 517 -2.46 -15.94 15.55
C LEU A 517 -1.67 -16.74 16.60
N LYS A 518 -0.42 -17.11 16.28
CA LYS A 518 0.46 -17.92 17.13
C LYS A 518 1.08 -17.09 18.28
N ILE A 519 0.25 -16.53 19.14
CA ILE A 519 0.69 -15.71 20.29
C ILE A 519 0.54 -16.51 21.58
N GLN A 520 1.60 -16.51 22.39
CA GLN A 520 1.59 -17.07 23.74
C GLN A 520 2.06 -16.03 24.77
N VAL A 521 1.54 -16.12 25.99
CA VAL A 521 1.90 -15.23 27.10
C VAL A 521 2.56 -16.04 28.20
N ARG A 522 3.78 -15.66 28.56
CA ARG A 522 4.51 -16.26 29.68
C ARG A 522 4.54 -15.29 30.84
N LYS A 523 3.92 -15.69 31.94
CA LYS A 523 3.84 -14.92 33.18
C LYS A 523 5.05 -15.27 34.05
N ILE A 524 5.84 -14.27 34.42
CA ILE A 524 6.96 -14.41 35.35
C ILE A 524 6.68 -13.51 36.56
N GLN A 525 6.91 -14.04 37.76
CA GLN A 525 6.70 -13.29 38.99
C GLN A 525 7.86 -12.33 39.23
N LEU A 526 7.54 -11.07 39.54
CA LEU A 526 8.52 -10.12 40.07
C LEU A 526 8.78 -10.41 41.55
N ALA A 527 10.05 -10.40 41.94
CA ALA A 527 10.48 -10.52 43.34
C ALA A 527 10.27 -9.20 44.11
N LEU A 528 9.03 -8.69 44.13
CA LEU A 528 8.68 -7.37 44.67
C LEU A 528 9.12 -7.21 46.13
N ALA A 529 8.85 -8.22 46.97
CA ALA A 529 9.21 -8.20 48.39
C ALA A 529 10.74 -8.10 48.62
N GLU A 530 11.56 -8.73 47.75
CA GLU A 530 13.02 -8.70 47.87
C GLU A 530 13.62 -7.32 47.61
N VAL A 531 12.88 -6.47 46.89
CA VAL A 531 13.30 -5.10 46.58
C VAL A 531 12.47 -4.05 47.32
N GLY A 532 11.62 -4.45 48.29
CA GLY A 532 10.82 -3.52 49.08
C GLY A 532 9.62 -2.91 48.37
N LEU A 533 9.10 -3.55 47.32
CA LEU A 533 7.86 -3.16 46.64
C LEU A 533 6.65 -3.92 47.23
N PRO A 534 5.49 -3.26 47.40
CA PRO A 534 4.27 -3.95 47.83
C PRO A 534 3.76 -4.96 46.79
N GLU A 535 3.01 -5.96 47.26
CA GLU A 535 2.33 -6.92 46.38
C GLU A 535 1.38 -6.21 45.40
N GLY A 536 1.32 -6.71 44.16
CA GLY A 536 0.49 -6.13 43.09
C GLY A 536 1.09 -4.91 42.38
N CYS A 537 2.17 -4.32 42.87
CA CYS A 537 2.87 -3.19 42.24
C CYS A 537 3.79 -3.65 41.10
N GLU A 538 3.24 -4.33 40.09
CA GLU A 538 4.02 -4.93 38.99
C GLU A 538 4.14 -4.01 37.75
N ASN A 539 3.66 -2.76 37.82
CA ASN A 539 3.76 -1.77 36.74
C ASN A 539 4.20 -0.41 37.31
N PHE A 540 4.91 0.40 36.52
CA PHE A 540 5.32 1.75 36.91
C PHE A 540 4.16 2.67 37.28
N ASP A 541 2.97 2.45 36.72
CA ASP A 541 1.75 3.21 37.03
C ASP A 541 1.03 2.74 38.32
N LEU A 542 1.51 1.69 38.98
CA LEU A 542 1.02 1.15 40.25
C LEU A 542 1.99 1.36 41.41
N LEU A 543 3.12 2.03 41.17
CA LEU A 543 4.10 2.30 42.23
C LEU A 543 3.49 3.22 43.29
N PRO A 544 3.70 2.96 44.60
CA PRO A 544 3.15 3.80 45.66
C PRO A 544 3.64 5.24 45.59
N THR A 545 4.92 5.40 45.24
CA THR A 545 5.56 6.69 44.97
C THR A 545 6.60 6.52 43.87
N THR A 546 6.90 7.62 43.20
CA THR A 546 7.92 7.72 42.15
C THR A 546 9.34 7.36 42.61
N ALA A 547 9.67 7.53 43.89
CA ALA A 547 10.94 7.09 44.46
C ALA A 547 11.17 5.58 44.33
N HIS A 548 10.10 4.78 44.26
CA HIS A 548 10.17 3.33 44.11
C HIS A 548 10.51 2.86 42.68
N ALA A 549 10.70 3.77 41.73
CA ALA A 549 11.13 3.44 40.36
C ALA A 549 12.43 2.63 40.32
N ILE A 550 13.40 2.96 41.18
CA ILE A 550 14.67 2.24 41.28
C ILE A 550 14.45 0.80 41.74
N ASN A 551 13.58 0.60 42.74
CA ASN A 551 13.21 -0.73 43.24
C ASN A 551 12.59 -1.59 42.13
N MET A 552 11.78 -1.00 41.24
CA MET A 552 11.23 -1.70 40.08
C MET A 552 12.34 -2.18 39.12
N PHE A 553 13.34 -1.35 38.83
CA PHE A 553 14.50 -1.77 38.02
C PHE A 553 15.33 -2.87 38.69
N LEU A 554 15.47 -2.85 40.02
CA LEU A 554 16.09 -3.94 40.77
C LEU A 554 15.28 -5.24 40.65
N ALA A 555 13.95 -5.19 40.73
CA ALA A 555 13.11 -6.37 40.50
C ALA A 555 13.21 -6.88 39.06
N ILE A 556 13.29 -5.98 38.07
CA ILE A 556 13.53 -6.33 36.67
C ILE A 556 14.88 -7.04 36.49
N LYS A 557 15.92 -6.63 37.22
CA LYS A 557 17.23 -7.31 37.19
C LYS A 557 17.13 -8.76 37.70
N LEU A 558 16.32 -9.01 38.72
CA LEU A 558 16.10 -10.35 39.28
C LEU A 558 15.31 -11.29 38.35
N LEU A 559 14.69 -10.77 37.27
CA LEU A 559 14.00 -11.59 36.28
C LEU A 559 14.93 -12.42 35.38
N ALA A 560 16.23 -12.13 35.37
CA ALA A 560 17.17 -12.84 34.49
C ALA A 560 17.15 -14.37 34.70
N GLU A 561 17.21 -14.84 35.96
CA GLU A 561 17.19 -16.28 36.25
C GLU A 561 15.84 -16.97 35.96
N PRO A 562 14.68 -16.42 36.40
CA PRO A 562 13.37 -16.98 36.03
C PRO A 562 13.13 -16.97 34.52
N ALA A 563 13.55 -15.91 33.81
CA ALA A 563 13.43 -15.82 32.37
C ALA A 563 14.27 -16.89 31.67
N GLU A 564 15.50 -17.14 32.11
CA GLU A 564 16.34 -18.20 31.55
C GLU A 564 15.73 -19.60 31.75
N LYS A 565 15.14 -19.87 32.91
CA LYS A 565 14.41 -21.11 33.17
C LYS A 565 13.26 -21.28 32.20
N MET A 566 12.41 -20.25 32.08
CA MET A 566 11.28 -20.23 31.14
C MET A 566 11.73 -20.42 29.69
N PHE A 567 12.86 -19.81 29.30
CA PHE A 567 13.40 -19.88 27.95
C PHE A 567 13.72 -21.30 27.49
N ARG A 568 14.18 -22.17 28.40
CA ARG A 568 14.45 -23.60 28.12
C ARG A 568 13.20 -24.40 27.77
N ASP A 569 12.07 -24.01 28.33
CA ASP A 569 10.81 -24.76 28.22
C ASP A 569 9.95 -24.27 27.04
N LEU A 570 10.42 -23.29 26.27
CA LEU A 570 9.70 -22.75 25.12
C LEU A 570 9.73 -23.72 23.93
N CYS A 571 8.55 -24.00 23.40
CA CYS A 571 8.34 -24.76 22.18
C CYS A 571 7.42 -23.96 21.24
N PRO A 572 7.83 -23.68 19.99
CA PRO A 572 9.14 -23.95 19.39
C PRO A 572 10.30 -23.23 20.11
N PRO A 573 11.58 -23.62 19.90
CA PRO A 573 12.73 -22.89 20.45
C PRO A 573 12.75 -21.44 19.95
N PRO A 574 13.11 -20.46 20.81
CA PRO A 574 13.24 -19.07 20.41
C PRO A 574 14.26 -18.86 19.29
N SER A 575 13.93 -17.98 18.35
CA SER A 575 14.79 -17.61 17.22
C SER A 575 15.33 -16.19 17.34
N CYS A 576 14.64 -15.31 18.07
CA CYS A 576 15.06 -13.92 18.28
C CYS A 576 14.45 -13.38 19.57
N ILE A 577 15.20 -12.54 20.29
CA ILE A 577 14.68 -11.74 21.40
C ILE A 577 14.45 -10.31 20.91
N ILE A 578 13.27 -9.75 21.20
CA ILE A 578 13.01 -8.32 21.07
C ILE A 578 12.73 -7.77 22.46
N SER A 579 13.64 -6.98 23.02
CA SER A 579 13.53 -6.50 24.39
C SER A 579 13.59 -5.00 24.46
N ASP A 580 12.87 -4.42 25.41
CA ASP A 580 13.08 -3.03 25.79
C ASP A 580 14.52 -2.78 26.28
N GLY A 581 15.02 -1.55 26.11
CA GLY A 581 16.33 -1.13 26.62
C GLY A 581 16.50 -1.36 28.12
N GLY A 582 15.39 -1.33 28.89
CA GLY A 582 15.33 -1.61 30.32
C GLY A 582 15.73 -3.03 30.74
N PHE A 583 15.90 -3.97 29.81
CA PHE A 583 16.33 -5.35 30.09
C PHE A 583 17.70 -5.68 29.49
N PRO A 584 18.80 -5.06 29.94
CA PRO A 584 20.11 -5.32 29.34
C PRO A 584 20.58 -6.77 29.50
N TRP A 585 20.12 -7.48 30.53
CA TRP A 585 20.44 -8.90 30.76
C TRP A 585 19.88 -9.85 29.68
N THR A 586 18.91 -9.41 28.87
CA THR A 586 18.43 -10.21 27.72
C THR A 586 19.49 -10.39 26.64
N LEU A 587 20.53 -9.54 26.61
CA LEU A 587 21.71 -9.76 25.79
C LEU A 587 22.44 -11.03 26.20
N ASP A 588 22.63 -11.24 27.50
CA ASP A 588 23.34 -12.41 28.02
C ASP A 588 22.55 -13.69 27.70
N LEU A 589 21.21 -13.61 27.76
CA LEU A 589 20.33 -14.68 27.33
C LEU A 589 20.46 -14.96 25.82
N ALA A 590 20.43 -13.93 24.98
CA ALA A 590 20.59 -14.06 23.54
C ALA A 590 21.93 -14.72 23.16
N LYS A 591 23.03 -14.28 23.79
CA LYS A 591 24.37 -14.86 23.62
C LYS A 591 24.42 -16.33 24.07
N LYS A 592 23.77 -16.66 25.18
CA LYS A 592 23.76 -18.02 25.72
C LYS A 592 23.09 -19.03 24.79
N TYR A 593 22.06 -18.61 24.08
CA TYR A 593 21.30 -19.45 23.14
C TYR A 593 21.68 -19.22 21.68
N ASP A 594 22.72 -18.42 21.42
CA ASP A 594 23.23 -18.10 20.07
C ASP A 594 22.18 -17.57 19.09
N ILE A 595 21.34 -16.65 19.58
CA ILE A 595 20.28 -16.00 18.80
C ILE A 595 20.45 -14.47 18.79
N PRO A 596 19.94 -13.79 17.76
CA PRO A 596 19.96 -12.34 17.71
C PRO A 596 19.05 -11.70 18.78
N ARG A 597 19.51 -10.57 19.31
CA ARG A 597 18.71 -9.63 20.12
C ARG A 597 18.47 -8.34 19.34
N LEU A 598 17.23 -7.92 19.24
CA LEU A 598 16.82 -6.59 18.82
C LEU A 598 16.44 -5.76 20.05
N VAL A 599 16.86 -4.49 20.08
CA VAL A 599 16.35 -3.53 21.06
C VAL A 599 15.13 -2.82 20.47
N PHE A 600 14.05 -2.75 21.24
CA PHE A 600 12.87 -1.98 20.88
C PHE A 600 12.89 -0.64 21.61
N TYR A 601 12.62 0.43 20.88
CA TYR A 601 12.55 1.78 21.41
C TYR A 601 11.14 2.36 21.31
N GLY A 602 10.69 2.90 22.44
CA GLY A 602 9.40 3.57 22.60
C GLY A 602 9.34 4.94 21.90
N PRO A 603 10.36 5.82 22.03
CA PRO A 603 10.47 7.08 21.26
C PRO A 603 10.90 6.94 19.79
N GLY A 604 10.73 8.01 18.99
CA GLY A 604 11.17 8.10 17.58
C GLY A 604 12.69 8.28 17.40
N CYS A 605 13.18 8.17 16.16
CA CYS A 605 14.60 8.27 15.83
C CYS A 605 15.18 9.66 16.15
N PHE A 606 14.41 10.73 15.94
CA PHE A 606 14.76 12.11 16.29
C PHE A 606 15.19 12.24 17.75
N ALA A 607 14.34 11.76 18.66
CA ALA A 607 14.58 11.86 20.09
C ALA A 607 15.83 11.07 20.48
N PHE A 608 16.00 9.84 19.97
CA PHE A 608 17.18 9.05 20.28
C PHE A 608 18.48 9.57 19.68
N LEU A 609 18.42 10.23 18.52
CA LEU A 609 19.60 10.91 17.98
C LEU A 609 20.02 12.06 18.89
N CYS A 610 19.06 12.87 19.37
CA CYS A 610 19.34 13.95 20.33
C CYS A 610 19.93 13.41 21.64
N ILE A 611 19.31 12.35 22.20
CA ILE A 611 19.83 11.66 23.39
C ILE A 611 21.24 11.14 23.13
N HIS A 612 21.50 10.54 21.97
CA HIS A 612 22.82 10.03 21.63
C HIS A 612 23.88 11.13 21.56
N ILE A 613 23.57 12.29 20.97
CA ILE A 613 24.46 13.45 20.92
C ILE A 613 24.82 13.91 22.34
N VAL A 614 23.82 14.11 23.19
CA VAL A 614 24.03 14.57 24.58
C VAL A 614 24.81 13.56 25.40
N THR A 615 24.57 12.26 25.21
CA THR A 615 25.20 11.20 26.02
C THR A 615 26.56 10.73 25.51
N SER A 616 26.94 11.12 24.28
CA SER A 616 28.22 10.73 23.66
C SER A 616 29.19 11.90 23.52
N THR A 617 28.83 13.09 24.01
CA THR A 617 29.64 14.31 24.00
C THR A 617 29.62 14.98 25.37
N ASP A 618 30.59 15.85 25.64
CA ASP A 618 30.66 16.62 26.89
C ASP A 618 29.91 17.97 26.79
N ILE A 619 28.93 18.07 25.88
CA ILE A 619 28.23 19.34 25.57
C ILE A 619 27.59 20.00 26.78
N LEU A 620 27.12 19.21 27.75
CA LEU A 620 26.49 19.75 28.97
C LEU A 620 27.51 20.46 29.88
N ASP A 621 28.80 20.09 29.81
CA ASP A 621 29.86 20.71 30.60
C ASP A 621 30.23 22.10 30.04
N GLU A 622 29.99 22.33 28.75
CA GLU A 622 30.25 23.62 28.07
C GLU A 622 29.14 24.66 28.30
N VAL A 623 27.96 24.23 28.78
CA VAL A 623 26.81 25.12 29.03
C VAL A 623 26.83 25.61 30.49
N GLU A 624 27.11 26.90 30.69
CA GLU A 624 27.21 27.50 32.04
C GLU A 624 25.83 27.82 32.66
N SER A 625 24.85 28.23 31.85
CA SER A 625 23.55 28.71 32.31
C SER A 625 22.47 27.61 32.27
N ASN A 626 21.68 27.50 33.34
CA ASN A 626 20.53 26.58 33.40
C ASN A 626 19.26 27.17 32.75
N SER A 627 19.22 28.47 32.46
CA SER A 627 18.04 29.16 31.92
C SER A 627 18.16 29.50 30.44
N GLU A 628 19.37 29.47 29.89
CA GLU A 628 19.59 29.76 28.46
C GLU A 628 19.42 28.52 27.60
N TYR A 629 18.90 28.75 26.40
CA TYR A 629 18.81 27.74 25.36
C TYR A 629 20.16 27.58 24.65
N PHE A 630 20.53 26.35 24.37
CA PHE A 630 21.67 26.02 23.51
C PHE A 630 21.23 25.11 22.36
N VAL A 631 21.96 25.16 21.25
CA VAL A 631 21.67 24.40 20.04
C VAL A 631 22.34 23.03 20.11
N LEU A 632 21.60 21.97 19.81
CA LEU A 632 22.16 20.62 19.67
C LEU A 632 22.97 20.52 18.35
N PRO A 633 24.24 20.12 18.38
CA PRO A 633 25.10 20.09 17.19
C PRO A 633 24.80 18.87 16.31
N GLY A 634 25.07 19.01 15.01
CA GLY A 634 25.07 17.88 14.07
C GLY A 634 23.68 17.35 13.67
N LEU A 635 22.61 18.06 14.04
CA LEU A 635 21.25 17.78 13.57
C LEU A 635 20.96 18.52 12.25
N PRO A 636 20.06 18.00 11.40
CA PRO A 636 19.63 18.69 10.18
C PRO A 636 18.89 20.01 10.49
N ASP A 637 18.01 19.98 11.49
CA ASP A 637 17.28 21.15 11.96
C ASP A 637 17.96 21.82 13.15
N ARG A 638 17.70 23.12 13.30
CA ARG A 638 18.18 23.89 14.46
C ARG A 638 17.29 23.60 15.67
N ILE A 639 17.73 22.68 16.52
CA ILE A 639 17.02 22.28 17.73
C ILE A 639 17.65 22.93 18.96
N GLU A 640 16.84 23.64 19.74
CA GLU A 640 17.26 24.32 20.96
C GLU A 640 16.62 23.70 22.20
N VAL A 641 17.45 23.45 23.21
CA VAL A 641 17.04 22.86 24.50
C VAL A 641 17.76 23.57 25.64
N THR A 642 17.25 23.44 26.86
CA THR A 642 17.91 23.96 28.07
C THR A 642 18.76 22.87 28.74
N LYS A 643 19.76 23.28 29.54
CA LYS A 643 20.59 22.33 30.28
C LYS A 643 19.75 21.41 31.20
N PRO A 644 18.77 21.90 31.97
CA PRO A 644 17.89 21.03 32.76
C PRO A 644 17.16 19.97 31.92
N GLN A 645 16.62 20.33 30.75
CA GLN A 645 15.95 19.38 29.85
C GLN A 645 16.91 18.26 29.44
N ALA A 646 18.09 18.63 28.93
CA ALA A 646 19.07 17.69 28.40
C ALA A 646 19.74 16.82 29.47
N SER A 647 19.92 17.32 30.70
CA SER A 647 20.49 16.56 31.81
C SER A 647 19.66 15.32 32.20
N THR A 648 18.38 15.25 31.83
CA THR A 648 17.52 14.10 32.15
C THR A 648 17.64 12.91 31.20
N TRP A 649 18.41 13.04 30.11
CA TRP A 649 18.48 12.04 29.04
C TRP A 649 19.62 11.03 29.16
N GLY A 650 20.52 11.22 30.13
CA GLY A 650 21.76 10.48 30.23
C GLY A 650 21.97 9.75 31.54
N ARG A 651 23.24 9.73 31.98
CA ARG A 651 23.64 9.11 33.25
C ARG A 651 22.91 9.77 34.41
N GLY A 652 22.42 8.96 35.34
CA GLY A 652 21.85 9.47 36.59
C GLY A 652 22.93 9.91 37.58
N ASP A 653 22.52 10.66 38.61
CA ASP A 653 23.44 11.27 39.57
C ASP A 653 24.00 10.29 40.62
N THR A 654 23.51 9.05 40.65
CA THR A 654 23.97 8.02 41.58
C THR A 654 24.83 6.97 40.89
N LYS A 655 25.68 6.29 41.66
CA LYS A 655 26.50 5.19 41.17
C LYS A 655 25.63 4.09 40.55
N GLU A 656 24.54 3.73 41.22
CA GLU A 656 23.65 2.65 40.79
C GLU A 656 22.93 3.00 39.48
N THR A 657 22.47 4.24 39.32
CA THR A 657 21.80 4.71 38.10
C THR A 657 22.77 4.88 36.94
N THR A 658 24.02 5.29 37.21
CA THR A 658 25.11 5.30 36.23
C THR A 658 25.46 3.89 35.75
N GLU A 659 25.70 2.94 36.65
CA GLU A 659 26.01 1.55 36.30
C GLU A 659 24.88 0.89 35.50
N MET A 660 23.63 1.18 35.86
CA MET A 660 22.46 0.73 35.12
C MET A 660 22.43 1.30 33.69
N PHE A 661 22.64 2.60 33.54
CA PHE A 661 22.66 3.26 32.23
C PHE A 661 23.80 2.74 31.34
N ASP A 662 25.02 2.62 31.89
CA ASP A 662 26.16 2.09 31.15
C ASP A 662 25.89 0.65 30.67
N ARG A 663 25.23 -0.17 31.50
CA ARG A 663 24.84 -1.54 31.13
C ARG A 663 23.76 -1.57 30.05
N MET A 664 22.82 -0.63 30.04
CA MET A 664 21.83 -0.48 28.95
C MET A 664 22.53 -0.12 27.63
N GLN A 665 23.45 0.83 27.65
CA GLN A 665 24.22 1.26 26.47
C GLN A 665 25.11 0.15 25.93
N GLU A 666 25.80 -0.61 26.80
CA GLU A 666 26.58 -1.78 26.41
C GLU A 666 25.69 -2.81 25.69
N ALA A 667 24.52 -3.09 26.26
CA ALA A 667 23.61 -4.06 25.69
C ALA A 667 23.04 -3.62 24.34
N GLU A 668 22.64 -2.35 24.19
CA GLU A 668 22.24 -1.77 22.91
C GLU A 668 23.36 -1.89 21.87
N LYS A 669 24.57 -1.47 22.22
CA LYS A 669 25.75 -1.55 21.34
C LYS A 669 26.07 -2.97 20.91
N ALA A 670 25.72 -3.97 21.71
CA ALA A 670 25.90 -5.39 21.38
C ALA A 670 24.70 -6.04 20.65
N SER A 671 23.53 -5.38 20.56
CA SER A 671 22.36 -5.92 19.86
C SER A 671 22.58 -6.09 18.35
N PHE A 672 21.83 -6.98 17.71
CA PHE A 672 21.88 -7.19 16.26
C PHE A 672 21.38 -5.95 15.47
N GLY A 673 20.35 -5.27 15.99
CA GLY A 673 19.87 -4.00 15.44
C GLY A 673 18.76 -3.40 16.30
N ILE A 674 18.13 -2.35 15.78
CA ILE A 674 17.21 -1.47 16.51
C ILE A 674 15.85 -1.44 15.83
N VAL A 675 14.77 -1.60 16.60
CA VAL A 675 13.39 -1.51 16.13
C VAL A 675 12.74 -0.29 16.75
N VAL A 676 12.14 0.56 15.92
CA VAL A 676 11.54 1.82 16.33
C VAL A 676 10.07 1.84 15.91
N ASN A 677 9.18 2.22 16.83
CA ASN A 677 7.78 2.49 16.52
C ASN A 677 7.65 3.86 15.84
N SER A 678 8.09 3.95 14.60
CA SER A 678 7.99 5.13 13.72
C SER A 678 7.91 4.66 12.27
N PHE A 679 7.80 5.57 11.30
CA PHE A 679 7.83 5.27 9.87
C PHE A 679 8.82 6.16 9.13
N GLU A 680 9.39 5.65 8.04
CA GLU A 680 10.50 6.30 7.31
C GLU A 680 10.13 7.72 6.85
N GLU A 681 8.90 7.90 6.37
CA GLU A 681 8.41 9.17 5.83
C GLU A 681 8.18 10.24 6.92
N LEU A 682 8.09 9.86 8.20
CA LEU A 682 7.90 10.82 9.29
C LEU A 682 9.19 11.57 9.64
N GLU A 683 10.32 10.88 9.60
CA GLU A 683 11.58 11.37 10.11
C GLU A 683 12.80 10.91 9.29
N PRO A 684 12.77 11.00 7.94
CA PRO A 684 13.71 10.29 7.05
C PRO A 684 15.18 10.60 7.32
N GLU A 685 15.52 11.88 7.46
CA GLU A 685 16.89 12.33 7.75
C GLU A 685 17.37 11.86 9.13
N TYR A 686 16.46 11.75 10.09
CA TYR A 686 16.74 11.30 11.45
C TYR A 686 16.89 9.78 11.53
N VAL A 687 16.15 9.00 10.74
CA VAL A 687 16.34 7.54 10.64
C VAL A 687 17.76 7.24 10.15
N GLU A 688 18.19 7.89 9.06
CA GLU A 688 19.53 7.69 8.50
C GLU A 688 20.62 8.13 9.49
N ALA A 689 20.51 9.35 10.03
CA ALA A 689 21.48 9.89 10.97
C ALA A 689 21.59 9.04 12.24
N PHE A 690 20.46 8.57 12.78
CA PHE A 690 20.45 7.68 13.95
C PHE A 690 21.07 6.31 13.65
N SER A 691 20.73 5.71 12.51
CA SER A 691 21.33 4.44 12.06
C SER A 691 22.84 4.55 11.92
N LYS A 692 23.33 5.64 11.33
CA LYS A 692 24.76 5.94 11.18
C LYS A 692 25.44 6.16 12.52
N ALA A 693 24.84 6.96 13.40
CA ALA A 693 25.39 7.27 14.72
C ALA A 693 25.54 6.01 15.59
N LYS A 694 24.58 5.09 15.51
CA LYS A 694 24.63 3.81 16.22
C LYS A 694 25.45 2.73 15.50
N GLY A 695 25.79 2.92 14.22
CA GLY A 695 26.47 1.93 13.39
C GLY A 695 25.66 0.63 13.24
N LYS A 696 24.33 0.73 13.22
CA LYS A 696 23.40 -0.40 13.25
C LYS A 696 22.24 -0.15 12.31
N LYS A 697 21.64 -1.23 11.78
CA LYS A 697 20.38 -1.13 11.07
C LYS A 697 19.27 -0.75 12.04
N VAL A 698 18.50 0.27 11.66
CA VAL A 698 17.26 0.71 12.29
C VAL A 698 16.10 0.27 11.38
N TRP A 699 15.09 -0.36 11.97
CA TRP A 699 13.84 -0.71 11.31
C TRP A 699 12.70 0.09 11.94
N CYS A 700 12.16 1.04 11.17
CA CYS A 700 10.94 1.75 11.49
C CYS A 700 9.74 0.87 11.12
N VAL A 701 8.98 0.40 12.10
CA VAL A 701 7.89 -0.59 11.92
C VAL A 701 6.51 -0.08 12.37
N GLY A 702 6.42 1.21 12.70
CA GLY A 702 5.22 1.86 13.21
C GLY A 702 4.44 2.63 12.14
N PRO A 703 3.31 3.26 12.49
CA PRO A 703 2.64 3.21 13.80
C PRO A 703 2.00 1.85 14.08
N VAL A 704 2.55 1.10 15.04
CA VAL A 704 2.06 -0.27 15.34
C VAL A 704 0.62 -0.29 15.86
N SER A 705 0.13 0.83 16.40
CA SER A 705 -1.26 1.00 16.87
C SER A 705 -2.30 0.71 15.79
N THR A 706 -1.97 0.98 14.53
CA THR A 706 -2.86 0.79 13.36
C THR A 706 -3.13 -0.67 13.00
N CYS A 707 -2.44 -1.63 13.65
CA CYS A 707 -2.75 -3.05 13.48
C CYS A 707 -4.14 -3.43 14.02
N ASN A 708 -4.72 -2.59 14.88
CA ASN A 708 -6.04 -2.78 15.47
C ASN A 708 -7.11 -2.19 14.55
N LYS A 709 -7.91 -3.06 13.92
CA LYS A 709 -8.92 -2.65 12.92
C LYS A 709 -10.37 -2.70 13.40
N SER A 710 -10.68 -3.55 14.39
CA SER A 710 -12.05 -3.67 14.90
C SER A 710 -12.30 -2.67 16.03
N VAL A 711 -13.56 -2.27 16.22
CA VAL A 711 -13.95 -1.33 17.28
C VAL A 711 -13.59 -1.90 18.66
N GLU A 712 -13.72 -3.20 18.87
CA GLU A 712 -13.37 -3.88 20.13
C GLU A 712 -11.86 -3.91 20.37
N ASP A 713 -11.06 -4.14 19.32
CA ASP A 713 -9.60 -4.09 19.41
C ASP A 713 -9.09 -2.68 19.70
N VAL A 714 -9.72 -1.67 19.13
CA VAL A 714 -9.42 -0.26 19.35
C VAL A 714 -9.86 0.19 20.76
N ALA A 715 -11.04 -0.24 21.22
CA ALA A 715 -11.60 0.16 22.50
C ALA A 715 -10.91 -0.51 23.71
N ASP A 716 -10.51 -1.78 23.57
CA ASP A 716 -9.83 -2.53 24.64
C ASP A 716 -8.30 -2.40 24.59
N ARG A 717 -7.77 -1.51 23.74
CA ARG A 717 -6.33 -1.33 23.61
C ARG A 717 -5.73 -0.74 24.89
N GLY A 718 -4.80 -1.48 25.48
CA GLY A 718 -4.11 -1.08 26.71
C GLY A 718 -4.77 -1.62 27.96
N ASN A 719 -5.70 -0.86 28.54
CA ASN A 719 -6.39 -1.23 29.77
C ASN A 719 -7.91 -1.13 29.59
N THR A 720 -8.69 -1.69 30.52
CA THR A 720 -10.15 -1.62 30.49
C THR A 720 -10.60 -0.17 30.57
N SER A 721 -11.35 0.28 29.55
CA SER A 721 -11.91 1.63 29.49
C SER A 721 -12.86 1.89 30.66
N ALA A 722 -12.75 3.09 31.24
CA ALA A 722 -13.63 3.55 32.31
C ALA A 722 -14.98 4.07 31.80
N ILE A 723 -15.10 4.26 30.48
CA ILE A 723 -16.32 4.64 29.78
C ILE A 723 -16.63 3.62 28.68
N ASN A 724 -17.91 3.35 28.45
CA ASN A 724 -18.30 2.57 27.28
C ASN A 724 -17.93 3.35 26.00
N GLY A 725 -17.19 2.72 25.09
CA GLY A 725 -16.80 3.36 23.83
C GLY A 725 -17.99 3.94 23.05
N HIS A 726 -19.16 3.28 23.14
CA HIS A 726 -20.40 3.74 22.52
C HIS A 726 -20.92 5.07 23.08
N ASP A 727 -20.77 5.32 24.38
CA ASP A 727 -21.26 6.56 25.00
C ASP A 727 -20.37 7.75 24.59
N CYS A 728 -19.06 7.51 24.46
CA CYS A 728 -18.12 8.50 23.98
C CYS A 728 -18.34 8.85 22.50
N THR A 729 -18.57 7.84 21.64
CA THR A 729 -18.85 8.09 20.21
C THR A 729 -20.18 8.81 20.04
N LYS A 730 -21.21 8.41 20.78
CA LYS A 730 -22.52 9.08 20.72
C LYS A 730 -22.44 10.58 21.05
N TRP A 731 -21.65 10.95 22.06
CA TRP A 731 -21.44 12.36 22.38
C TRP A 731 -20.67 13.09 21.28
N LEU A 732 -19.68 12.43 20.67
CA LEU A 732 -18.90 13.00 19.56
C LEU A 732 -19.72 13.14 18.26
N ASP A 733 -20.69 12.25 18.02
CA ASP A 733 -21.61 12.31 16.87
C ASP A 733 -22.52 13.55 16.90
N GLU A 734 -22.73 14.14 18.08
CA GLU A 734 -23.51 15.37 18.27
C GLU A 734 -22.67 16.65 18.04
N MET A 735 -21.35 16.52 17.82
CA MET A 735 -20.42 17.64 17.67
C MET A 735 -20.09 17.91 16.20
N GLU A 736 -19.81 19.18 15.88
CA GLU A 736 -19.38 19.56 14.53
C GLU A 736 -18.00 18.96 14.18
N PRO A 737 -17.72 18.63 12.91
CA PRO A 737 -16.42 18.12 12.49
C PRO A 737 -15.28 19.05 12.87
N ARG A 738 -14.20 18.49 13.44
CA ARG A 738 -12.99 19.20 13.88
C ARG A 738 -13.24 20.30 14.92
N SER A 739 -14.31 20.20 15.71
CA SER A 739 -14.65 21.18 16.75
C SER A 739 -14.17 20.81 18.16
N VAL A 740 -13.84 19.54 18.40
CA VAL A 740 -13.58 19.02 19.74
C VAL A 740 -12.09 18.89 20.01
N VAL A 741 -11.64 19.28 21.20
CA VAL A 741 -10.28 19.02 21.70
C VAL A 741 -10.28 17.83 22.63
N TYR A 742 -9.43 16.85 22.33
CA TYR A 742 -9.15 15.74 23.24
C TYR A 742 -8.02 16.12 24.19
N VAL A 743 -8.15 15.83 25.49
CA VAL A 743 -7.16 16.15 26.53
C VAL A 743 -6.82 14.89 27.31
N CYS A 744 -5.58 14.40 27.11
CA CYS A 744 -5.08 13.22 27.81
C CYS A 744 -3.57 13.32 28.03
N LEU A 745 -3.16 13.32 29.31
CA LEU A 745 -1.76 13.44 29.72
C LEU A 745 -1.09 12.09 30.00
N GLY A 746 -1.67 10.99 29.50
CA GLY A 746 -1.10 9.64 29.60
C GLY A 746 -1.25 8.98 30.97
N SER A 747 -0.65 7.80 31.11
CA SER A 747 -0.84 6.93 32.29
C SER A 747 0.15 7.17 33.43
N LEU A 748 1.17 8.01 33.23
CA LEU A 748 2.24 8.22 34.22
C LEU A 748 2.27 9.64 34.79
N ASN A 749 1.54 10.57 34.17
CA ASN A 749 1.41 11.93 34.68
C ASN A 749 0.20 12.00 35.61
N GLU A 750 0.43 12.52 36.80
CA GLU A 750 -0.63 12.84 37.75
C GLU A 750 -0.54 14.33 38.04
N ALA A 751 -1.48 15.10 37.50
CA ALA A 751 -1.57 16.53 37.80
C ALA A 751 -1.86 16.72 39.31
N SER A 752 -1.29 17.76 39.90
CA SER A 752 -1.73 18.24 41.21
C SER A 752 -3.18 18.70 41.15
N THR A 753 -3.84 18.77 42.30
CA THR A 753 -5.21 19.29 42.38
C THR A 753 -5.27 20.70 41.79
N GLU A 754 -4.28 21.54 42.11
CA GLU A 754 -4.16 22.92 41.62
C GLU A 754 -4.01 22.97 40.10
N GLN A 755 -3.14 22.14 39.52
CA GLN A 755 -2.94 22.12 38.06
C GLN A 755 -4.17 21.57 37.32
N ALA A 756 -4.86 20.58 37.89
CA ALA A 756 -6.09 20.06 37.33
C ALA A 756 -7.21 21.10 37.33
N ILE A 757 -7.31 21.92 38.38
CA ILE A 757 -8.26 23.04 38.46
C ILE A 757 -7.94 24.09 37.38
N GLU A 758 -6.68 24.51 37.23
CA GLU A 758 -6.28 25.45 36.19
C GLU A 758 -6.58 24.91 34.78
N LEU A 759 -6.36 23.61 34.54
CA LEU A 759 -6.74 22.95 33.29
C LEU A 759 -8.25 22.98 33.04
N GLY A 760 -9.05 22.59 34.03
CA GLY A 760 -10.50 22.63 33.91
C GLY A 760 -11.02 24.03 33.60
N LEU A 761 -10.53 25.05 34.31
CA LEU A 761 -10.92 26.45 34.11
C LEU A 761 -10.43 27.00 32.76
N GLY A 762 -9.24 26.59 32.31
CA GLY A 762 -8.68 26.97 31.01
C GLY A 762 -9.54 26.44 29.87
N LEU A 763 -9.87 25.14 29.90
CA LEU A 763 -10.76 24.50 28.93
C LEU A 763 -12.14 25.14 28.92
N GLU A 764 -12.73 25.38 30.10
CA GLU A 764 -14.02 26.07 30.22
C GLU A 764 -13.99 27.46 29.56
N SER A 765 -12.93 28.24 29.81
CA SER A 765 -12.76 29.61 29.31
C SER A 765 -12.41 29.72 27.82
N SER A 766 -11.90 28.64 27.21
CA SER A 766 -11.65 28.56 25.76
C SER A 766 -12.93 28.47 24.92
N ASN A 767 -14.05 28.14 25.58
CA ASN A 767 -15.35 27.89 24.95
C ASN A 767 -15.34 26.83 23.82
N THR A 768 -14.27 26.05 23.71
CA THR A 768 -14.11 24.98 22.72
C THR A 768 -14.66 23.68 23.30
N PRO A 769 -15.46 22.88 22.56
CA PRO A 769 -15.88 21.56 23.02
C PRO A 769 -14.68 20.65 23.34
N PHE A 770 -14.76 19.85 24.40
CA PHE A 770 -13.63 19.02 24.82
C PHE A 770 -14.01 17.68 25.46
N ILE A 771 -13.11 16.71 25.34
CA ILE A 771 -13.10 15.49 26.15
C ILE A 771 -11.86 15.52 27.02
N TRP A 772 -12.02 15.44 28.34
CA TRP A 772 -10.90 15.46 29.28
C TRP A 772 -10.81 14.16 30.09
N CYS A 773 -9.70 13.45 29.89
CA CYS A 773 -9.37 12.24 30.65
C CYS A 773 -8.68 12.61 31.97
N VAL A 774 -9.34 12.29 33.08
CA VAL A 774 -8.86 12.55 34.44
C VAL A 774 -8.49 11.23 35.12
N ARG A 775 -7.24 11.13 35.57
CA ARG A 775 -6.72 9.95 36.29
C ARG A 775 -6.86 10.07 37.81
N ARG A 776 -6.56 11.25 38.38
CA ARG A 776 -6.51 11.46 39.83
C ARG A 776 -7.87 11.89 40.38
N LYS A 777 -8.28 11.26 41.48
CA LYS A 777 -9.50 11.55 42.26
C LYS A 777 -9.11 11.93 43.68
N THR A 778 -8.37 13.04 43.87
CA THR A 778 -8.22 13.54 45.24
C THR A 778 -9.59 13.97 45.74
N ASP A 779 -9.85 13.74 47.02
CA ASP A 779 -11.09 14.20 47.65
C ASP A 779 -11.28 15.71 47.43
N ASP A 780 -10.19 16.48 47.46
CA ASP A 780 -10.20 17.92 47.21
C ASP A 780 -10.59 18.28 45.77
N PHE A 781 -10.13 17.53 44.76
CA PHE A 781 -10.49 17.79 43.36
C PHE A 781 -11.95 17.44 43.07
N GLU A 782 -12.44 16.29 43.57
CA GLU A 782 -13.86 15.91 43.41
C GLU A 782 -14.77 16.84 44.21
N LYS A 783 -14.33 17.30 45.38
CA LYS A 783 -15.03 18.34 46.14
C LYS A 783 -15.14 19.63 45.35
N TRP A 784 -14.06 20.10 44.73
CA TRP A 784 -14.09 21.28 43.86
C TRP A 784 -15.06 21.10 42.69
N MET A 785 -15.00 19.96 41.98
CA MET A 785 -15.92 19.64 40.87
C MET A 785 -17.40 19.77 41.29
N LEU A 786 -17.73 19.28 42.49
CA LEU A 786 -19.08 19.28 43.05
C LEU A 786 -19.52 20.67 43.54
N GLU A 787 -18.71 21.33 44.37
CA GLU A 787 -19.06 22.62 45.01
C GLU A 787 -19.16 23.74 43.98
N GLU A 788 -18.30 23.73 42.97
CA GLU A 788 -18.34 24.69 41.87
C GLU A 788 -19.39 24.31 40.82
N GLY A 789 -19.89 23.08 40.83
CA GLY A 789 -20.83 22.58 39.82
C GLY A 789 -20.22 22.54 38.41
N TYR A 790 -18.92 22.25 38.30
CA TYR A 790 -18.16 22.36 37.06
C TYR A 790 -18.78 21.54 35.92
N GLU A 791 -19.16 20.29 36.16
CA GLU A 791 -19.76 19.42 35.14
C GLU A 791 -21.07 19.98 34.56
N GLU A 792 -21.88 20.67 35.38
CA GLU A 792 -23.10 21.32 34.88
C GLU A 792 -22.79 22.56 34.04
N ARG A 793 -21.71 23.29 34.32
CA ARG A 793 -21.31 24.48 33.52
C ARG A 793 -20.75 24.13 32.15
N ILE A 794 -20.11 22.96 32.03
CA ILE A 794 -19.58 22.46 30.76
C ILE A 794 -20.58 21.58 29.99
N LYS A 795 -21.77 21.33 30.53
CA LYS A 795 -22.77 20.44 29.96
C LYS A 795 -23.07 20.77 28.49
N GLY A 796 -23.07 19.74 27.66
CA GLY A 796 -23.25 19.86 26.20
C GLY A 796 -22.00 20.31 25.43
N ARG A 797 -20.91 20.66 26.12
CA ARG A 797 -19.64 21.11 25.49
C ARG A 797 -18.43 20.32 25.98
N GLY A 798 -18.44 19.85 27.22
CA GLY A 798 -17.35 19.10 27.82
C GLY A 798 -17.81 17.74 28.32
N MET A 799 -16.94 16.73 28.18
CA MET A 799 -17.12 15.39 28.74
C MET A 799 -15.90 14.98 29.57
N ILE A 800 -16.13 14.56 30.82
CA ILE A 800 -15.08 14.08 31.73
C ILE A 800 -15.03 12.55 31.71
N VAL A 801 -13.87 12.00 31.38
CA VAL A 801 -13.62 10.55 31.43
C VAL A 801 -12.73 10.24 32.63
N ARG A 802 -13.30 9.64 33.67
CA ARG A 802 -12.57 9.29 34.90
C ARG A 802 -11.91 7.91 34.81
N GLY A 803 -10.67 7.87 34.31
CA GLY A 803 -9.88 6.65 34.18
C GLY A 803 -9.32 6.46 32.77
N TRP A 804 -9.26 5.21 32.31
CA TRP A 804 -8.78 4.89 30.97
C TRP A 804 -9.81 5.27 29.91
N ALA A 805 -9.37 5.84 28.80
CA ALA A 805 -10.23 6.22 27.67
C ALA A 805 -9.86 5.41 26.43
N PRO A 806 -10.81 5.14 25.51
CA PRO A 806 -10.53 4.48 24.25
C PRO A 806 -9.87 5.49 23.29
N GLN A 807 -8.62 5.87 23.58
CA GLN A 807 -7.94 7.02 22.97
C GLN A 807 -7.91 6.96 21.43
N ILE A 808 -7.60 5.80 20.84
CA ILE A 808 -7.58 5.63 19.38
C ILE A 808 -8.99 5.82 18.79
N LEU A 809 -10.04 5.33 19.46
CA LEU A 809 -11.43 5.52 19.03
C LEU A 809 -11.79 7.01 19.02
N ILE A 810 -11.39 7.73 20.07
CA ILE A 810 -11.62 9.18 20.18
C ILE A 810 -10.87 9.92 19.08
N LEU A 811 -9.55 9.73 18.98
CA LEU A 811 -8.71 10.42 18.00
C LEU A 811 -9.11 10.10 16.54
N SER A 812 -9.68 8.93 16.27
CA SER A 812 -10.14 8.57 14.93
C SER A 812 -11.49 9.21 14.55
N HIS A 813 -12.15 9.90 15.48
CA HIS A 813 -13.48 10.46 15.25
C HIS A 813 -13.41 11.81 14.49
N PRO A 814 -14.23 12.03 13.44
CA PRO A 814 -14.21 13.27 12.64
C PRO A 814 -14.43 14.57 13.41
N ALA A 815 -15.09 14.50 14.58
CA ALA A 815 -15.32 15.65 15.45
C ALA A 815 -14.06 16.16 16.15
N ILE A 816 -13.01 15.34 16.31
CA ILE A 816 -11.77 15.79 16.95
C ILE A 816 -11.00 16.73 16.01
N GLY A 817 -10.71 17.93 16.49
CA GLY A 817 -9.93 18.95 15.79
C GLY A 817 -8.54 19.18 16.40
N GLY A 818 -8.30 18.73 17.63
CA GLY A 818 -7.04 18.96 18.33
C GLY A 818 -6.80 17.98 19.48
N PHE A 819 -5.53 17.79 19.85
CA PHE A 819 -5.12 16.91 20.95
C PHE A 819 -4.13 17.59 21.89
N VAL A 820 -4.52 17.81 23.15
CA VAL A 820 -3.62 18.23 24.24
C VAL A 820 -2.98 16.98 24.84
N THR A 821 -1.66 16.88 24.70
CA THR A 821 -0.91 15.69 25.05
C THR A 821 0.37 16.00 25.82
N HIS A 822 0.74 15.08 26.71
CA HIS A 822 2.02 15.11 27.41
C HIS A 822 3.25 14.87 26.53
N CYS A 823 3.06 14.66 25.22
CA CYS A 823 4.12 14.38 24.25
C CYS A 823 4.90 13.08 24.49
N GLY A 824 4.32 12.10 25.20
CA GLY A 824 4.83 10.73 25.11
C GLY A 824 4.72 10.21 23.68
N TRP A 825 5.71 9.46 23.20
CA TRP A 825 5.79 9.12 21.78
C TRP A 825 4.58 8.36 21.25
N ASN A 826 3.99 7.43 22.01
CA ASN A 826 2.77 6.75 21.57
C ASN A 826 1.63 7.73 21.33
N SER A 827 1.33 8.62 22.28
CA SER A 827 0.27 9.62 22.11
C SER A 827 0.58 10.58 20.95
N THR A 828 1.85 10.98 20.81
CA THR A 828 2.31 11.83 19.70
C THR A 828 2.06 11.15 18.35
N LEU A 829 2.49 9.89 18.22
CA LEU A 829 2.33 9.11 17.00
C LEU A 829 0.86 8.77 16.71
N GLU A 830 0.03 8.56 17.74
CA GLU A 830 -1.41 8.35 17.59
C GLU A 830 -2.13 9.61 17.08
N GLY A 831 -1.76 10.79 17.60
CA GLY A 831 -2.27 12.07 17.11
C GLY A 831 -1.83 12.36 15.67
N ILE A 832 -0.55 12.13 15.36
CA ILE A 832 0.01 12.23 14.00
C ILE A 832 -0.72 11.28 13.05
N SER A 833 -0.87 10.01 13.43
CA SER A 833 -1.52 8.99 12.58
C SER A 833 -3.00 9.28 12.32
N ALA A 834 -3.67 9.95 13.26
CA ALA A 834 -5.04 10.42 13.09
C ALA A 834 -5.15 11.73 12.30
N GLY A 835 -4.03 12.37 11.97
CA GLY A 835 -4.00 13.64 11.25
C GLY A 835 -4.39 14.86 12.08
N ILE A 836 -4.16 14.81 13.40
CA ILE A 836 -4.63 15.81 14.37
C ILE A 836 -3.45 16.68 14.86
N PRO A 837 -3.59 18.02 14.89
CA PRO A 837 -2.57 18.90 15.45
C PRO A 837 -2.52 18.82 16.99
N LEU A 838 -1.35 19.10 17.57
CA LEU A 838 -1.07 18.82 18.98
C LEU A 838 -0.84 20.10 19.81
N VAL A 839 -1.42 20.18 21.01
CA VAL A 839 -0.89 21.06 22.06
C VAL A 839 0.09 20.25 22.90
N THR A 840 1.33 20.72 22.98
CA THR A 840 2.43 20.02 23.63
C THR A 840 2.58 20.42 25.09
N TRP A 841 2.47 19.43 25.99
CA TRP A 841 2.63 19.60 27.43
C TRP A 841 3.66 18.62 28.03
N PRO A 842 4.95 18.76 27.70
CA PRO A 842 5.97 17.83 28.19
C PRO A 842 6.20 17.94 29.70
N HIS A 843 6.56 16.82 30.33
CA HIS A 843 6.89 16.73 31.76
C HIS A 843 8.26 16.09 32.02
N PHE A 844 8.57 14.94 31.40
CA PHE A 844 9.79 14.16 31.71
C PHE A 844 10.26 13.28 30.53
N ALA A 845 11.40 12.60 30.71
CA ALA A 845 11.99 11.70 29.72
C ALA A 845 12.18 12.37 28.33
N ASP A 846 11.75 11.68 27.27
CA ASP A 846 11.85 12.10 25.87
C ASP A 846 10.81 13.17 25.46
N GLN A 847 9.88 13.52 26.33
CA GLN A 847 8.71 14.34 25.97
C GLN A 847 9.08 15.74 25.47
N PHE A 848 10.11 16.37 26.04
CA PHE A 848 10.60 17.67 25.57
C PHE A 848 11.22 17.58 24.16
N LEU A 849 11.87 16.46 23.83
CA LEU A 849 12.38 16.23 22.48
C LEU A 849 11.22 15.97 21.50
N ASN A 850 10.23 15.19 21.90
CA ASN A 850 9.04 14.97 21.08
C ASN A 850 8.27 16.28 20.84
N GLU A 851 8.21 17.18 21.83
CA GLU A 851 7.71 18.54 21.63
C GLU A 851 8.50 19.28 20.55
N ARG A 852 9.84 19.29 20.62
CA ARG A 852 10.68 19.95 19.60
C ARG A 852 10.47 19.36 18.22
N PHE A 853 10.33 18.04 18.12
CA PHE A 853 9.99 17.40 16.86
C PHE A 853 8.65 17.88 16.30
N VAL A 854 7.62 17.94 17.14
CA VAL A 854 6.27 18.38 16.75
C VAL A 854 6.22 19.86 16.36
N ILE A 855 6.95 20.71 17.06
CA ILE A 855 6.92 22.17 16.92
C ILE A 855 7.88 22.65 15.84
N ASP A 856 9.16 22.27 15.94
CA ASP A 856 10.24 22.84 15.15
C ASP A 856 10.42 22.11 13.80
N VAL A 857 10.21 20.79 13.79
CA VAL A 857 10.37 19.94 12.59
C VAL A 857 9.06 19.78 11.84
N LEU A 858 8.06 19.14 12.44
CA LEU A 858 6.78 18.84 11.78
C LEU A 858 5.88 20.08 11.64
N LYS A 859 6.04 21.06 12.54
CA LYS A 859 5.21 22.28 12.61
C LYS A 859 3.71 21.95 12.71
N ILE A 860 3.37 20.92 13.47
CA ILE A 860 1.98 20.48 13.66
C ILE A 860 1.43 20.77 15.06
N GLY A 861 2.16 21.53 15.89
CA GLY A 861 1.73 21.79 17.27
C GLY A 861 1.78 23.23 17.75
N VAL A 862 1.36 23.41 19.00
CA VAL A 862 1.40 24.64 19.80
C VAL A 862 1.93 24.30 21.20
N LYS A 863 2.93 25.04 21.68
CA LYS A 863 3.48 24.86 23.04
C LYS A 863 2.50 25.36 24.09
N ILE A 864 2.35 24.61 25.18
CA ILE A 864 1.56 25.07 26.34
C ILE A 864 2.37 25.94 27.32
N GLY A 865 3.71 25.92 27.20
CA GLY A 865 4.61 26.73 28.05
C GLY A 865 5.31 25.97 29.19
N SER A 866 5.32 24.63 29.17
CA SER A 866 6.14 23.83 30.11
C SER A 866 7.61 23.87 29.69
N GLU A 867 8.50 24.31 30.59
CA GLU A 867 9.93 24.50 30.28
C GLU A 867 10.89 23.73 31.20
N VAL A 868 10.45 23.36 32.40
CA VAL A 868 11.29 22.69 33.40
C VAL A 868 10.91 21.21 33.49
N PRO A 869 11.84 20.28 33.25
CA PRO A 869 11.55 18.87 33.39
C PRO A 869 11.38 18.46 34.85
N ILE A 870 10.50 17.50 35.08
CA ILE A 870 10.29 16.87 36.37
C ILE A 870 11.06 15.55 36.37
N LEU A 871 11.94 15.33 37.35
CA LEU A 871 12.66 14.06 37.46
C LEU A 871 11.67 12.90 37.66
N PHE A 872 11.90 11.79 36.96
CA PHE A 872 11.00 10.63 36.99
C PHE A 872 10.77 10.07 38.42
N SER A 873 11.79 10.15 39.28
CA SER A 873 11.77 9.70 40.67
C SER A 873 11.14 10.71 41.65
N GLU A 874 10.84 11.92 41.19
CA GLU A 874 10.36 13.03 42.03
C GLU A 874 9.03 13.60 41.54
N ARG A 875 8.29 12.90 40.66
CA ARG A 875 7.05 13.47 40.07
C ARG A 875 5.95 13.75 41.08
N ASP A 876 5.99 13.10 42.25
CA ASP A 876 5.03 13.35 43.33
C ASP A 876 5.35 14.65 44.10
N GLN A 877 6.54 15.23 43.89
CA GLN A 877 6.99 16.46 44.53
C GLN A 877 6.58 17.67 43.68
N PHE A 878 5.28 17.94 43.62
CA PHE A 878 4.74 19.09 42.89
C PHE A 878 5.28 20.41 43.46
N LYS A 879 5.87 21.25 42.60
CA LYS A 879 6.26 22.63 42.93
C LYS A 879 5.25 23.59 42.31
N SER A 880 4.62 24.42 43.14
CA SER A 880 3.60 25.40 42.71
C SER A 880 4.10 26.36 41.61
N GLU A 881 5.40 26.61 41.57
CA GLU A 881 6.09 27.44 40.57
C GLU A 881 6.04 26.86 39.13
N LEU A 882 5.71 25.57 38.98
CA LEU A 882 5.60 24.88 37.69
C LEU A 882 4.16 24.82 37.14
N THR A 883 3.23 25.53 37.78
CA THR A 883 1.81 25.51 37.40
C THR A 883 1.57 26.32 36.13
N ILE A 884 1.02 25.69 35.10
CA ILE A 884 0.52 26.38 33.90
C ILE A 884 -0.83 27.01 34.23
N LYS A 885 -0.99 28.29 33.92
CA LYS A 885 -2.21 29.06 34.22
C LYS A 885 -3.32 28.76 33.21
N ARG A 886 -4.57 28.85 33.66
CA ARG A 886 -5.76 28.69 32.80
C ARG A 886 -5.74 29.62 31.59
N GLU A 887 -5.17 30.82 31.71
CA GLU A 887 -5.04 31.77 30.60
C GLU A 887 -4.11 31.22 29.51
N ASP A 888 -2.99 30.59 29.86
CA ASP A 888 -2.06 29.98 28.90
C ASP A 888 -2.68 28.74 28.24
N ILE A 889 -3.42 27.94 29.01
CA ILE A 889 -4.16 26.76 28.51
C ILE A 889 -5.21 27.20 27.50
N LYS A 890 -5.96 28.26 27.82
CA LYS A 890 -6.93 28.88 26.90
C LYS A 890 -6.24 29.32 25.61
N ILE A 891 -5.16 30.08 25.69
CA ILE A 891 -4.43 30.60 24.52
C ILE A 891 -3.91 29.45 23.65
N ALA A 892 -3.36 28.39 24.26
CA ALA A 892 -2.85 27.23 23.53
C ALA A 892 -3.97 26.50 22.78
N VAL A 893 -5.12 26.28 23.42
CA VAL A 893 -6.31 25.65 22.81
C VAL A 893 -6.86 26.50 21.67
N GLU A 894 -7.07 27.81 21.89
CA GLU A 894 -7.57 28.73 20.87
C GLU A 894 -6.60 28.83 19.68
N SER A 895 -5.30 28.86 19.93
CA SER A 895 -4.27 28.91 18.88
C SER A 895 -4.19 27.62 18.06
N LEU A 896 -4.43 26.47 18.69
CA LEU A 896 -4.49 25.17 18.00
C LEU A 896 -5.70 25.10 17.08
N MET A 897 -6.85 25.56 17.58
CA MET A 897 -8.16 25.48 16.93
C MET A 897 -8.45 26.67 16.01
N SER A 898 -7.53 27.63 15.91
CA SER A 898 -7.68 28.83 15.08
C SER A 898 -7.97 28.49 13.61
N GLU A 899 -8.90 29.23 13.00
CA GLU A 899 -9.18 29.21 11.57
C GLU A 899 -8.36 30.26 10.78
N GLU A 900 -7.40 30.91 11.46
CA GLU A 900 -6.41 31.75 10.80
C GLU A 900 -5.37 30.92 10.04
N GLU A 901 -4.56 31.59 9.22
CA GLU A 901 -3.62 30.97 8.28
C GLU A 901 -2.74 29.88 8.91
N GLU A 902 -2.12 30.16 10.06
CA GLU A 902 -1.22 29.19 10.70
C GLU A 902 -1.99 28.00 11.32
N GLY A 903 -3.20 28.21 11.84
CA GLY A 903 -4.05 27.12 12.35
C GLY A 903 -4.49 26.17 11.25
N VAL A 904 -4.92 26.72 10.10
CA VAL A 904 -5.28 25.95 8.90
C VAL A 904 -4.07 25.21 8.33
N ALA A 905 -2.91 25.87 8.24
CA ALA A 905 -1.68 25.27 7.73
C ALA A 905 -1.21 24.10 8.62
N ARG A 906 -1.31 24.24 9.94
CA ARG A 906 -1.00 23.18 10.90
C ARG A 906 -1.88 21.95 10.72
N ARG A 907 -3.21 22.14 10.59
CA ARG A 907 -4.16 21.05 10.32
C ARG A 907 -3.88 20.36 8.99
N LYS A 908 -3.52 21.12 7.96
CA LYS A 908 -3.14 20.56 6.65
C LYS A 908 -1.91 19.66 6.76
N ARG A 909 -0.83 20.13 7.40
CA ARG A 909 0.39 19.34 7.63
C ARG A 909 0.12 18.09 8.46
N ALA A 910 -0.65 18.21 9.55
CA ALA A 910 -1.03 17.07 10.38
C ALA A 910 -1.75 15.99 9.56
N LYS A 911 -2.73 16.40 8.73
CA LYS A 911 -3.45 15.50 7.83
C LYS A 911 -2.51 14.78 6.85
N GLU A 912 -1.57 15.50 6.24
CA GLU A 912 -0.56 14.92 5.33
C GLU A 912 0.27 13.84 6.03
N PHE A 913 0.73 14.07 7.26
CA PHE A 913 1.43 13.04 8.03
C PHE A 913 0.55 11.87 8.44
N GLY A 914 -0.74 12.10 8.73
CA GLY A 914 -1.71 11.02 8.97
C GLY A 914 -1.92 10.13 7.74
N GLU A 915 -1.99 10.74 6.55
CA GLU A 915 -2.05 10.01 5.28
C GLU A 915 -0.77 9.20 5.03
N LEU A 916 0.42 9.76 5.30
CA LEU A 916 1.70 9.05 5.19
C LEU A 916 1.81 7.88 6.19
N ALA A 917 1.35 8.07 7.43
CA ALA A 917 1.32 7.03 8.45
C ALA A 917 0.45 5.84 8.01
N LYS A 918 -0.67 6.13 7.35
CA LYS A 918 -1.55 5.10 6.75
C LYS A 918 -0.84 4.36 5.63
N ILE A 919 -0.23 5.08 4.68
CA ILE A 919 0.53 4.52 3.55
C ILE A 919 1.66 3.62 4.05
N ALA A 920 2.41 4.03 5.08
CA ALA A 920 3.50 3.25 5.65
C ALA A 920 3.06 1.87 6.18
N MET A 921 1.81 1.76 6.65
CA MET A 921 1.24 0.54 7.23
C MET A 921 0.39 -0.29 6.26
N GLU A 922 0.05 0.27 5.09
CA GLU A 922 -0.60 -0.45 3.99
C GLU A 922 0.36 -1.43 3.29
N GLU A 923 -0.16 -2.34 2.47
CA GLU A 923 0.64 -3.34 1.79
C GLU A 923 1.67 -2.69 0.84
N GLY A 924 2.95 -3.04 1.02
CA GLY A 924 4.07 -2.40 0.31
C GLY A 924 4.55 -1.09 0.94
N GLY A 925 3.90 -0.59 2.00
CA GLY A 925 4.33 0.58 2.77
C GLY A 925 5.67 0.36 3.50
N SER A 926 6.37 1.47 3.79
CA SER A 926 7.72 1.46 4.37
C SER A 926 7.83 0.63 5.65
N SER A 927 6.88 0.74 6.57
CA SER A 927 6.87 -0.01 7.83
C SER A 927 6.54 -1.49 7.65
N GLN A 928 5.63 -1.83 6.73
CA GLN A 928 5.37 -3.23 6.38
C GLN A 928 6.61 -3.89 5.74
N VAL A 929 7.31 -3.16 4.88
CA VAL A 929 8.56 -3.59 4.24
C VAL A 929 9.66 -3.74 5.28
N ASN A 930 9.86 -2.76 6.16
CA ASN A 930 10.87 -2.83 7.22
C ASN A 930 10.63 -4.00 8.18
N MET A 931 9.38 -4.30 8.53
CA MET A 931 9.05 -5.49 9.34
C MET A 931 9.48 -6.78 8.61
N THR A 932 9.22 -6.87 7.31
CA THR A 932 9.62 -8.02 6.48
C THR A 932 11.15 -8.13 6.37
N LEU A 933 11.85 -7.02 6.10
CA LEU A 933 13.30 -6.96 6.02
C LEU A 933 13.95 -7.33 7.37
N MET A 934 13.36 -6.91 8.48
CA MET A 934 13.79 -7.31 9.82
C MET A 934 13.70 -8.83 10.00
N ILE A 935 12.54 -9.44 9.67
CA ILE A 935 12.35 -10.90 9.74
C ILE A 935 13.35 -11.65 8.83
N GLN A 936 13.59 -11.14 7.63
CA GLN A 936 14.57 -11.70 6.69
C GLN A 936 16.01 -11.61 7.23
N ALA A 937 16.38 -10.48 7.82
CA ALA A 937 17.70 -10.29 8.43
C ALA A 937 17.94 -11.27 9.58
N ILE A 938 16.92 -11.54 10.40
CA ILE A 938 16.96 -12.55 11.47
C ILE A 938 17.12 -13.96 10.89
N THR A 939 16.34 -14.31 9.86
CA THR A 939 16.47 -15.61 9.18
C THR A 939 17.88 -15.81 8.62
N ALA A 940 18.43 -14.79 7.97
CA ALA A 940 19.78 -14.83 7.40
C ALA A 940 20.84 -15.00 8.50
N GLU A 941 20.70 -14.31 9.63
CA GLU A 941 21.63 -14.42 10.75
C GLU A 941 21.63 -15.82 11.37
N LEU A 942 20.45 -16.41 11.58
CA LEU A 942 20.33 -17.77 12.11
C LEU A 942 20.91 -18.83 11.15
N THR A 943 20.82 -18.59 9.84
CA THR A 943 21.39 -19.50 8.83
C THR A 943 22.92 -19.50 8.86
N LYS A 944 23.55 -18.33 9.10
CA LYS A 944 25.01 -18.25 9.29
C LYS A 944 25.49 -19.01 10.53
N ASN A 945 24.70 -18.99 11.61
CA ASN A 945 25.02 -19.70 12.84
C ASN A 945 24.74 -21.21 12.76
N GLY A 946 23.87 -21.63 11.82
CA GLY A 946 23.50 -23.04 11.57
C GLY A 946 24.45 -23.82 10.66
N GLU A 947 25.38 -23.14 9.96
CA GLU A 947 26.49 -23.84 9.29
C GLU A 947 27.51 -24.29 10.36
N PRO A 948 27.84 -25.60 10.47
CA PRO A 948 28.95 -26.00 11.29
C PRO A 948 30.21 -25.32 10.74
N ASN A 949 30.93 -24.62 11.60
CA ASN A 949 32.28 -24.12 11.34
C ASN A 949 33.21 -25.28 10.90
N LEU A 950 33.13 -25.66 9.62
CA LEU A 950 34.19 -26.33 8.91
C LEU A 950 35.27 -25.27 8.70
N LYS A 951 36.12 -25.12 9.72
CA LYS A 951 37.52 -24.80 9.47
C LYS A 951 38.03 -25.86 8.49
N VAL A 952 37.96 -25.57 7.20
CA VAL A 952 38.79 -26.24 6.21
C VAL A 952 40.21 -25.80 6.55
N VAL A 953 40.89 -26.64 7.32
CA VAL A 953 42.34 -26.68 7.34
C VAL A 953 42.76 -26.87 5.89
N GLY A 954 43.34 -25.82 5.30
CA GLY A 954 43.83 -25.86 3.94
C GLY A 954 44.83 -27.00 3.78
N ILE A 955 44.46 -28.01 2.99
CA ILE A 955 45.43 -28.85 2.29
C ILE A 955 45.53 -28.23 0.89
N PRO A 956 46.69 -27.71 0.47
CA PRO A 956 46.82 -27.05 -0.81
C PRO A 956 46.81 -28.10 -1.93
N TYR A 957 45.78 -28.07 -2.78
CA TYR A 957 45.86 -28.72 -4.10
C TYR A 957 46.50 -27.73 -5.07
N HIS A 958 47.68 -28.06 -5.58
CA HIS A 958 48.31 -27.32 -6.67
C HIS A 958 47.68 -27.75 -7.99
N ILE A 959 46.70 -26.97 -8.47
CA ILE A 959 46.20 -27.11 -9.83
C ILE A 959 47.28 -26.61 -10.79
N VAL A 960 47.91 -27.53 -11.54
CA VAL A 960 48.86 -27.18 -12.60
C VAL A 960 48.13 -27.24 -13.93
N VAL A 961 47.86 -26.07 -14.52
CA VAL A 961 47.32 -25.98 -15.87
C VAL A 961 48.47 -26.01 -16.88
N LYS A 962 48.57 -27.09 -17.66
CA LYS A 962 49.51 -27.16 -18.79
C LYS A 962 48.79 -26.81 -20.08
N TYR A 963 49.32 -25.82 -20.80
CA TYR A 963 48.91 -25.46 -22.15
C TYR A 963 49.86 -26.12 -23.15
N SER A 964 49.34 -26.93 -24.07
CA SER A 964 50.11 -27.42 -25.21
C SER A 964 49.51 -26.90 -26.51
N LEU A 965 50.33 -26.17 -27.26
CA LEU A 965 50.01 -25.68 -28.60
C LEU A 965 50.56 -26.68 -29.61
N SER A 966 49.69 -27.27 -30.42
CA SER A 966 50.11 -28.07 -31.57
C SER A 966 49.71 -27.36 -32.87
N HIS A 967 50.65 -27.29 -33.80
CA HIS A 967 50.47 -26.62 -35.08
C HIS A 967 49.95 -27.63 -36.10
N ILE A 968 48.71 -27.45 -36.56
CA ILE A 968 48.15 -28.21 -37.68
C ILE A 968 48.20 -27.26 -38.88
N GLY A 969 48.98 -27.63 -39.90
CA GLY A 969 49.29 -26.76 -41.04
C GLY A 969 48.06 -26.10 -41.65
N GLY A 970 48.14 -24.78 -41.86
CA GLY A 970 47.13 -23.97 -42.55
C GLY A 970 46.13 -23.27 -41.62
N LYS A 971 46.58 -22.20 -40.95
CA LYS A 971 45.77 -21.14 -40.30
C LYS A 971 44.82 -21.51 -39.14
N ASN A 972 44.91 -22.69 -38.52
CA ASN A 972 44.20 -22.97 -37.26
C ASN A 972 45.17 -23.44 -36.16
N ILE A 973 45.06 -22.84 -34.97
CA ILE A 973 45.80 -23.23 -33.75
C ILE A 973 44.82 -23.95 -32.83
N LYS A 974 45.14 -25.19 -32.43
CA LYS A 974 44.37 -25.92 -31.42
C LYS A 974 45.04 -25.73 -30.05
N LEU A 975 44.30 -25.15 -29.10
CA LEU A 975 44.73 -25.03 -27.70
C LEU A 975 44.07 -26.18 -26.91
N GLU A 976 44.89 -27.09 -26.39
CA GLU A 976 44.40 -28.13 -25.46
C GLU A 976 44.77 -27.74 -24.03
N VAL A 977 43.74 -27.63 -23.18
CA VAL A 977 43.85 -27.32 -21.75
C VAL A 977 43.61 -28.61 -20.98
N ASN A 978 44.67 -29.15 -20.37
CA ASN A 978 44.55 -30.30 -19.49
C ASN A 978 44.64 -29.82 -18.03
N VAL A 979 43.53 -29.98 -17.30
CA VAL A 979 43.46 -29.73 -15.86
C VAL A 979 43.76 -31.04 -15.15
N ILE A 980 44.88 -31.09 -14.44
CA ILE A 980 45.21 -32.19 -13.53
C ILE A 980 44.96 -31.66 -12.13
N ILE A 981 44.00 -32.25 -11.44
CA ILE A 981 43.63 -31.94 -10.05
C ILE A 981 44.59 -32.63 -9.09
#